data_AF-A0A3D1VU36-F1
#
_entry.id   AF-A0A3D1VU36-F1
#
_cell.length_a   1.000
_cell.length_b   1.000
_cell.length_c   1.000
_cell.angle_alpha   90.00
_cell.angle_beta   90.00
_cell.angle_gamma   90.00
#
_symmetry.space_group_name_H-M   'P 1'
#
loop_
_entity.id
_entity.type
_entity.pdbx_description
1 polymer ?
#
loop_
_entity_poly.entity_id
_entity_poly.type
_entity_poly.pdbx_seq_one_letter_code
_entity_poly.pdbx_strand_id
1 'polypeptide(L)'
;MSIKNNPGIAGLAVSLKYDTSALTLTESKKGTLFSGFTAGKNFAWDESENVTIDGVLATFTFEILEQAEAKDYPVSIIVRSCVNDNIDDVECNVIDGNVTVKQKPVPATGFTLDKTTATVETGDETLTLTPIFTPDTATNKNVNWESSDEKIATVSNGVVTLIKKGTVTITATTEDGNYSASCFVTINCSHRCGDVYPAVASTCITHGHAEYSVCGECGEIVSGSDAELPFADHAGGSADCLHKAVCSVCGEEYGELGNHTLTKHDRVEPDHNNTGNIEYYTCDICNKIFNDYLGKNEIKLADTVLAVVPHSYPTTWKNDESGHWKECGCGNKVEFAVHSYDNDCDTTCNICGYTRSITHNYSKTYSSDATQHWHECSVCHEKTDVGSHVGGTATCLKKAVCSVCGNEYGELAAHKLTNHKAVAADHFRDGNIEYWTCEVCNGYFKDAAGTVKTNLAGVTISKINHTFSENWSKDGSKHWHECSCGEKSDSANHAFSNACDTTCDICGYTRTITHSYSSDWTSDGVSHWHVCTVCGDKSDITAHSGGTANCLHKAVCSVCSKEYGELGAHNYVDNTDAKYLKSAATCNHKAVYYKSCSVCGEKSTETFEYGNVDSSNHVGGTYVKGQKEASCYEEGYTGDTYCSDCNVKIGTGTVIEKNAHNPAAVWSTDADYHWKNCQTVGCGNIIDKAAHSGGKATCVHKAVCSVCGVEYGPVDSANHEHTEIRGAYAATEDTTGYTGDTYCKDCNTKIATGTVIGKLDHTHNMTAVAAKPATCTAVGNTAYWYCTKCQKYFADESGMTEIKLSDTVIPMINHSYTVLQSDDNGHWYKCDDCDAKTAVTAHSGGTATCQHKAVCSVCGKEYGELGAHNYVENTDTKYLKSAATCTHKAVYYQSCSVCGEKGTNTFEYGEVNSSNHVGSTYKVGQKEATCYEEGYTGDTYCSDCNAKIASGTAISKTAHNPASVWSTDSNYHWKECQTVGCGNLIDKAQHSGGTATCTHKAVCSVCGVEYGTVDANNHPNTEVRDAVASTCTKEGYTGDTYCKDCGVKISSGVSIAKTSHNYKTTVVAPTCTEKGYTLHKCADCSDEYKDTYTDAVGHTVVEWTVTKEATKTETGTKTGKCTVCG
;
A
#
# COMPACT_ATOMS: atom_id res chain seq x y z
N MET A 1 -20.57 104.84 9.18
CA MET A 1 -19.86 106.04 8.68
C MET A 1 -19.40 106.86 9.86
N SER A 2 -18.12 107.18 9.92
CA SER A 2 -17.52 107.94 11.01
C SER A 2 -16.53 108.96 10.46
N ILE A 3 -16.38 110.09 11.15
CA ILE A 3 -15.37 111.10 10.86
C ILE A 3 -14.26 110.96 11.91
N LYS A 4 -13.01 111.05 11.44
CA LYS A 4 -11.79 111.01 12.26
C LYS A 4 -10.83 112.12 11.84
N ASN A 5 -10.04 112.62 12.77
CA ASN A 5 -9.10 113.73 12.56
C ASN A 5 -9.77 115.00 12.02
N ASN A 6 -10.98 115.32 12.51
CA ASN A 6 -11.75 116.48 12.06
C ASN A 6 -11.10 117.80 12.52
N PRO A 7 -10.52 118.63 11.63
CA PRO A 7 -9.90 119.91 12.01
C PRO A 7 -10.94 121.02 12.26
N GLY A 8 -12.22 120.73 12.05
CA GLY A 8 -13.33 121.69 12.03
C GLY A 8 -14.05 121.61 10.69
N ILE A 9 -15.37 121.36 10.70
CA ILE A 9 -16.20 121.38 9.49
C ILE A 9 -17.47 122.17 9.84
N ALA A 10 -17.81 123.20 9.05
CA ALA A 10 -19.04 123.98 9.15
C ALA A 10 -20.13 123.50 8.17
N GLY A 11 -19.77 122.68 7.19
CA GLY A 11 -20.73 122.04 6.29
C GLY A 11 -20.23 120.75 5.66
N LEU A 12 -21.08 119.73 5.63
CA LEU A 12 -20.79 118.43 5.04
C LEU A 12 -22.00 117.92 4.25
N ALA A 13 -21.81 117.70 2.95
CA ALA A 13 -22.78 117.02 2.10
C ALA A 13 -22.15 115.74 1.55
N VAL A 14 -22.80 114.59 1.77
CA VAL A 14 -22.34 113.30 1.27
C VAL A 14 -23.46 112.45 0.67
N SER A 15 -23.09 111.58 -0.27
CA SER A 15 -23.98 110.57 -0.84
C SER A 15 -23.40 109.18 -0.62
N LEU A 16 -24.21 108.23 -0.14
CA LEU A 16 -23.84 106.83 -0.03
C LEU A 16 -23.91 106.16 -1.39
N LYS A 17 -22.79 105.58 -1.82
CA LYS A 17 -22.66 104.79 -3.05
C LYS A 17 -22.42 103.33 -2.65
N TYR A 18 -23.28 102.45 -3.10
CA TYR A 18 -23.17 101.01 -2.94
C TYR A 18 -23.77 100.33 -4.18
N ASP A 19 -23.45 99.06 -4.38
CA ASP A 19 -23.97 98.27 -5.49
C ASP A 19 -25.44 97.89 -5.24
N THR A 20 -26.36 98.55 -5.92
CA THR A 20 -27.81 98.31 -5.79
C THR A 20 -28.27 97.01 -6.46
N SER A 21 -27.42 96.33 -7.23
CA SER A 21 -27.73 95.00 -7.78
C SER A 21 -27.58 93.88 -6.74
N ALA A 22 -26.80 94.13 -5.68
CA ALA A 22 -26.46 93.16 -4.65
C ALA A 22 -26.94 93.55 -3.25
N LEU A 23 -27.06 94.84 -2.95
CA LEU A 23 -27.47 95.33 -1.63
C LEU A 23 -28.66 96.28 -1.76
N THR A 24 -29.58 96.20 -0.81
CA THR A 24 -30.66 97.17 -0.63
C THR A 24 -30.52 97.82 0.73
N LEU A 25 -30.42 99.16 0.79
CA LEU A 25 -30.41 99.87 2.06
C LEU A 25 -31.79 99.75 2.72
N THR A 26 -31.89 99.02 3.82
CA THR A 26 -33.14 98.79 4.55
C THR A 26 -33.31 99.71 5.75
N GLU A 27 -32.19 100.18 6.33
CA GLU A 27 -32.22 101.10 7.46
C GLU A 27 -31.04 102.08 7.40
N SER A 28 -31.30 103.34 7.77
CA SER A 28 -30.27 104.35 8.00
C SER A 28 -30.50 105.04 9.34
N LYS A 29 -29.66 104.71 10.32
CA LYS A 29 -29.74 105.22 11.68
C LYS A 29 -28.74 106.36 11.87
N LYS A 30 -29.25 107.50 12.31
CA LYS A 30 -28.42 108.67 12.64
C LYS A 30 -27.49 108.35 13.81
N GLY A 31 -26.22 108.73 13.69
CA GLY A 31 -25.23 108.68 14.76
C GLY A 31 -25.30 109.91 15.67
N THR A 32 -24.29 110.07 16.52
CA THR A 32 -24.29 111.11 17.58
C THR A 32 -23.51 112.36 17.20
N LEU A 33 -22.83 112.37 16.05
CA LEU A 33 -21.83 113.40 15.73
C LEU A 33 -22.43 114.79 15.47
N PHE A 34 -23.46 114.90 14.62
CA PHE A 34 -24.11 116.17 14.29
C PHE A 34 -25.60 116.15 14.66
N SER A 35 -26.08 117.27 15.20
CA SER A 35 -27.51 117.46 15.48
C SER A 35 -28.24 118.01 14.23
N GLY A 36 -29.57 117.93 14.16
CA GLY A 36 -30.35 118.61 13.10
C GLY A 36 -30.55 117.91 11.73
N PHE A 37 -29.84 116.85 11.39
CA PHE A 37 -30.04 116.13 10.11
C PHE A 37 -30.80 114.80 10.20
N THR A 38 -31.29 114.30 9.06
CA THR A 38 -31.88 112.96 8.87
C THR A 38 -30.91 112.04 8.12
N ALA A 39 -30.61 110.86 8.67
CA ALA A 39 -29.77 109.88 7.97
C ALA A 39 -30.56 109.24 6.81
N GLY A 40 -29.93 109.14 5.65
CA GLY A 40 -30.49 108.55 4.44
C GLY A 40 -29.39 108.29 3.41
N LYS A 41 -29.76 107.85 2.19
CA LYS A 41 -28.79 107.61 1.10
C LYS A 41 -28.03 108.89 0.71
N ASN A 42 -28.67 110.04 0.81
CA ASN A 42 -28.03 111.35 0.66
C ASN A 42 -28.20 112.12 1.96
N PHE A 43 -27.13 112.78 2.39
CA PHE A 43 -27.07 113.52 3.63
C PHE A 43 -26.40 114.87 3.36
N ALA A 44 -26.97 115.94 3.90
CA ALA A 44 -26.36 117.25 3.91
C ALA A 44 -26.60 117.90 5.28
N TRP A 45 -25.60 118.60 5.77
CA TRP A 45 -25.62 119.29 7.05
C TRP A 45 -24.70 120.50 7.00
N ASP A 46 -25.12 121.56 7.67
CA ASP A 46 -24.44 122.83 7.81
C ASP A 46 -24.74 123.44 9.18
N GLU A 47 -23.81 124.26 9.65
CA GLU A 47 -23.92 125.04 10.87
C GLU A 47 -23.13 126.35 10.74
N SER A 48 -23.31 127.27 11.69
CA SER A 48 -22.73 128.61 11.64
C SER A 48 -21.30 128.73 12.21
N GLU A 49 -20.77 127.67 12.84
CA GLU A 49 -19.42 127.63 13.43
C GLU A 49 -18.77 126.27 13.15
N ASN A 50 -17.45 126.15 13.13
CA ASN A 50 -16.77 124.88 12.83
C ASN A 50 -16.83 123.87 14.00
N VAL A 51 -17.44 122.68 13.83
CA VAL A 51 -17.35 121.56 14.79
C VAL A 51 -16.13 120.68 14.55
N THR A 52 -15.33 120.47 15.61
CA THR A 52 -14.05 119.73 15.60
C THR A 52 -14.13 118.32 16.20
N ILE A 53 -15.34 117.82 16.47
CA ILE A 53 -15.54 116.52 17.12
C ILE A 53 -15.38 115.38 16.10
N ASP A 54 -14.76 114.28 16.52
CA ASP A 54 -14.73 112.98 15.82
C ASP A 54 -15.86 112.06 16.30
N GLY A 55 -16.37 111.20 15.44
CA GLY A 55 -17.38 110.23 15.87
C GLY A 55 -18.20 109.59 14.74
N VAL A 56 -19.24 108.86 15.12
CA VAL A 56 -20.12 108.15 14.19
C VAL A 56 -21.19 109.12 13.67
N LEU A 57 -21.21 109.32 12.34
CA LEU A 57 -22.20 110.14 11.67
C LEU A 57 -23.51 109.38 11.43
N ALA A 58 -23.42 108.15 10.89
CA ALA A 58 -24.59 107.30 10.63
C ALA A 58 -24.19 105.82 10.54
N THR A 59 -25.13 104.95 10.89
CA THR A 59 -25.06 103.50 10.67
C THR A 59 -26.07 103.10 9.61
N PHE A 60 -25.65 102.27 8.66
CA PHE A 60 -26.48 101.81 7.55
C PHE A 60 -26.65 100.29 7.65
N THR A 61 -27.88 99.81 7.54
CA THR A 61 -28.22 98.38 7.46
C THR A 61 -28.63 98.07 6.03
N PHE A 62 -28.04 97.02 5.47
CA PHE A 62 -28.34 96.54 4.12
C PHE A 62 -28.95 95.15 4.17
N GLU A 63 -29.97 94.90 3.36
CA GLU A 63 -30.39 93.56 2.98
C GLU A 63 -29.57 93.10 1.77
N ILE A 64 -29.08 91.86 1.83
CA ILE A 64 -28.32 91.23 0.75
C ILE A 64 -29.35 90.58 -0.19
N LEU A 65 -29.32 90.97 -1.46
CA LEU A 65 -30.23 90.43 -2.47
C LEU A 65 -29.79 89.01 -2.88
N GLU A 66 -30.75 88.16 -3.26
CA GLU A 66 -30.48 86.73 -3.55
C GLU A 66 -29.47 86.52 -4.68
N GLN A 67 -29.43 87.42 -5.66
CA GLN A 67 -28.46 87.41 -6.76
C GLN A 67 -27.08 87.99 -6.42
N ALA A 68 -26.84 88.43 -5.18
CA ALA A 68 -25.54 88.97 -4.78
C ALA A 68 -24.45 87.88 -4.81
N GLU A 69 -23.35 88.16 -5.50
CA GLU A 69 -22.18 87.29 -5.57
C GLU A 69 -21.40 87.34 -4.25
N ALA A 70 -20.69 86.26 -3.93
CA ALA A 70 -19.83 86.21 -2.75
C ALA A 70 -18.57 87.09 -2.93
N LYS A 71 -18.65 88.35 -2.50
CA LYS A 71 -17.52 89.30 -2.51
C LYS A 71 -17.73 90.43 -1.53
N ASP A 72 -16.69 91.23 -1.34
CA ASP A 72 -16.80 92.51 -0.65
C ASP A 72 -17.45 93.52 -1.59
N TYR A 73 -18.61 94.03 -1.16
CA TYR A 73 -19.26 95.14 -1.84
C TYR A 73 -18.82 96.45 -1.17
N PRO A 74 -18.05 97.30 -1.86
CA PRO A 74 -17.64 98.57 -1.30
C PRO A 74 -18.87 99.46 -1.07
N VAL A 75 -18.96 99.99 0.13
CA VAL A 75 -19.91 101.02 0.52
C VAL A 75 -19.10 102.29 0.68
N SER A 76 -19.05 103.05 -0.40
CA SER A 76 -18.30 104.29 -0.50
C SER A 76 -19.17 105.48 -0.14
N ILE A 77 -18.51 106.55 0.28
CA ILE A 77 -19.16 107.84 0.50
C ILE A 77 -18.64 108.80 -0.56
N ILE A 78 -19.54 109.47 -1.27
CA ILE A 78 -19.19 110.55 -2.18
C ILE A 78 -19.33 111.84 -1.40
N VAL A 79 -18.22 112.49 -1.06
CA VAL A 79 -18.25 113.83 -0.50
C VAL A 79 -18.61 114.81 -1.62
N ARG A 80 -19.75 115.47 -1.47
CA ARG A 80 -20.29 116.48 -2.40
C ARG A 80 -19.83 117.88 -2.02
N SER A 81 -19.70 118.12 -0.72
CA SER A 81 -19.20 119.37 -0.16
C SER A 81 -18.62 119.09 1.22
N CYS A 82 -17.50 119.71 1.55
CA CYS A 82 -16.84 119.68 2.85
C CYS A 82 -16.26 121.08 3.02
N VAL A 83 -16.82 121.86 3.95
CA VAL A 83 -16.57 123.30 4.09
C VAL A 83 -16.10 123.59 5.50
N ASN A 84 -15.06 124.39 5.61
CA ASN A 84 -14.58 124.99 6.85
C ASN A 84 -14.46 126.49 6.61
N ASP A 85 -15.11 127.31 7.45
CA ASP A 85 -15.16 128.76 7.24
C ASP A 85 -13.82 129.46 7.52
N ASN A 86 -12.88 128.77 8.17
CA ASN A 86 -11.58 129.29 8.62
C ASN A 86 -10.37 128.70 7.86
N ILE A 87 -10.59 127.74 6.95
CA ILE A 87 -9.52 127.03 6.22
C ILE A 87 -9.95 126.86 4.76
N ASP A 88 -9.20 127.45 3.83
CA ASP A 88 -9.55 127.46 2.41
C ASP A 88 -9.45 126.07 1.73
N ASP A 89 -8.67 125.14 2.29
CA ASP A 89 -8.37 123.83 1.69
C ASP A 89 -8.65 122.64 2.66
N VAL A 90 -9.89 122.50 3.16
CA VAL A 90 -10.29 121.31 3.93
C VAL A 90 -10.59 120.12 3.00
N GLU A 91 -9.81 119.04 3.14
CA GLU A 91 -9.97 117.83 2.34
C GLU A 91 -10.58 116.68 3.16
N CYS A 92 -11.79 116.27 2.79
CA CYS A 92 -12.45 115.11 3.37
C CYS A 92 -12.01 113.83 2.62
N ASN A 93 -10.98 113.17 3.12
CA ASN A 93 -10.52 111.88 2.58
C ASN A 93 -11.50 110.75 2.91
N VAL A 94 -11.95 110.03 1.88
CA VAL A 94 -12.91 108.93 2.03
C VAL A 94 -12.15 107.61 2.19
N ILE A 95 -12.49 106.90 3.27
CA ILE A 95 -12.13 105.50 3.44
C ILE A 95 -13.41 104.69 3.27
N ASP A 96 -13.44 103.87 2.24
CA ASP A 96 -14.61 103.04 1.93
C ASP A 96 -14.82 101.96 2.99
N GLY A 97 -16.09 101.73 3.34
CA GLY A 97 -16.50 100.55 4.08
C GLY A 97 -16.78 99.37 3.13
N ASN A 98 -16.95 98.18 3.66
CA ASN A 98 -17.40 97.02 2.90
C ASN A 98 -18.57 96.32 3.57
N VAL A 99 -19.44 95.71 2.76
CA VAL A 99 -20.34 94.64 3.18
C VAL A 99 -19.83 93.36 2.55
N THR A 100 -19.34 92.44 3.37
CA THR A 100 -18.87 91.13 2.91
C THR A 100 -20.05 90.19 2.76
N VAL A 101 -20.37 89.84 1.50
CA VAL A 101 -21.33 88.76 1.20
C VAL A 101 -20.55 87.45 1.16
N LYS A 102 -20.91 86.51 2.04
CA LYS A 102 -20.34 85.16 2.05
C LYS A 102 -21.08 84.27 1.05
N GLN A 103 -20.38 83.28 0.51
CA GLN A 103 -20.99 82.28 -0.38
C GLN A 103 -22.11 81.52 0.34
N LYS A 104 -23.28 81.39 -0.30
CA LYS A 104 -24.40 80.59 0.19
C LYS A 104 -23.98 79.11 0.22
N PRO A 105 -24.19 78.38 1.34
CA PRO A 105 -23.83 76.97 1.40
C PRO A 105 -24.63 76.14 0.39
N VAL A 106 -23.93 75.39 -0.45
CA VAL A 106 -24.48 74.37 -1.35
C VAL A 106 -24.64 73.08 -0.54
N PRO A 107 -25.87 72.58 -0.32
CA PRO A 107 -26.08 71.32 0.39
C PRO A 107 -25.68 70.13 -0.48
N ALA A 108 -25.18 69.06 0.15
CA ALA A 108 -25.00 67.79 -0.53
C ALA A 108 -26.36 67.11 -0.76
N THR A 109 -26.60 66.63 -1.97
CA THR A 109 -27.76 65.82 -2.38
C THR A 109 -27.41 64.35 -2.60
N GLY A 110 -26.12 64.00 -2.56
CA GLY A 110 -25.62 62.63 -2.63
C GLY A 110 -24.18 62.52 -2.14
N PHE A 111 -23.79 61.32 -1.73
CA PHE A 111 -22.47 61.01 -1.19
C PHE A 111 -22.11 59.57 -1.56
N THR A 112 -20.92 59.38 -2.12
CA THR A 112 -20.37 58.07 -2.46
C THR A 112 -18.87 58.06 -2.17
N LEU A 113 -18.25 56.89 -2.17
CA LEU A 113 -16.79 56.76 -2.18
C LEU A 113 -16.34 56.39 -3.60
N ASP A 114 -15.11 56.76 -3.96
CA ASP A 114 -14.46 56.33 -5.21
C ASP A 114 -14.34 54.80 -5.35
N LYS A 115 -14.38 54.08 -4.22
CA LYS A 115 -14.33 52.62 -4.13
C LYS A 115 -15.38 52.10 -3.15
N THR A 116 -16.10 51.06 -3.53
CA THR A 116 -16.97 50.27 -2.64
C THR A 116 -16.29 48.99 -2.15
N THR A 117 -15.23 48.55 -2.83
CA THR A 117 -14.36 47.44 -2.43
C THR A 117 -12.91 47.75 -2.79
N ALA A 118 -11.96 47.32 -1.96
CA ALA A 118 -10.54 47.40 -2.26
C ALA A 118 -9.82 46.13 -1.81
N THR A 119 -8.87 45.66 -2.61
CA THR A 119 -7.96 44.57 -2.25
C THR A 119 -6.55 45.12 -2.32
N VAL A 120 -5.82 45.04 -1.20
CA VAL A 120 -4.50 45.63 -1.01
C VAL A 120 -3.59 44.60 -0.36
N GLU A 121 -2.28 44.73 -0.54
CA GLU A 121 -1.31 43.84 0.08
C GLU A 121 -0.65 44.52 1.28
N THR A 122 -0.17 43.78 2.28
CA THR A 122 0.51 44.33 3.47
C THR A 122 1.78 45.11 3.17
N GLY A 123 2.28 45.06 1.93
CA GLY A 123 3.38 45.88 1.44
C GLY A 123 2.95 47.30 1.04
N ASP A 124 1.66 47.56 0.89
CA ASP A 124 1.12 48.90 0.71
C ASP A 124 1.04 49.61 2.08
N GLU A 125 1.71 50.76 2.25
CA GLU A 125 1.68 51.45 3.54
C GLU A 125 0.27 51.99 3.90
N THR A 126 -0.51 52.40 2.88
CA THR A 126 -1.86 52.97 3.05
C THR A 126 -2.75 52.78 1.82
N LEU A 127 -4.07 52.78 2.04
CA LEU A 127 -5.12 52.87 1.00
C LEU A 127 -5.85 54.20 1.14
N THR A 128 -6.00 54.97 0.06
CA THR A 128 -6.81 56.21 0.08
C THR A 128 -8.21 55.97 -0.47
N LEU A 129 -9.21 56.42 0.29
CA LEU A 129 -10.63 56.49 -0.08
C LEU A 129 -11.02 57.96 -0.21
N THR A 130 -11.59 58.31 -1.37
CA THR A 130 -11.97 59.69 -1.70
C THR A 130 -13.48 59.85 -1.64
N PRO A 131 -14.02 60.70 -0.76
CA PRO A 131 -15.44 61.01 -0.74
C PRO A 131 -15.85 61.85 -1.95
N ILE A 132 -16.92 61.44 -2.63
CA ILE A 132 -17.50 62.10 -3.80
C ILE A 132 -18.87 62.65 -3.41
N PHE A 133 -18.96 63.98 -3.35
CA PHE A 133 -20.20 64.70 -3.07
C PHE A 133 -20.95 65.01 -4.37
N THR A 134 -22.28 64.91 -4.32
CA THR A 134 -23.17 65.36 -5.41
C THR A 134 -24.02 66.52 -4.87
N PRO A 135 -24.02 67.70 -5.52
CA PRO A 135 -23.02 68.13 -6.49
C PRO A 135 -21.63 68.23 -5.84
N ASP A 136 -20.57 68.17 -6.65
CA ASP A 136 -19.17 68.31 -6.21
C ASP A 136 -18.87 69.68 -5.58
N THR A 137 -19.72 70.67 -5.83
CA THR A 137 -19.68 72.03 -5.28
C THR A 137 -20.32 72.14 -3.89
N ALA A 138 -20.76 71.04 -3.25
CA ALA A 138 -21.25 71.04 -1.88
C ALA A 138 -20.28 71.76 -0.93
N THR A 139 -20.80 72.64 -0.07
CA THR A 139 -19.98 73.52 0.77
C THR A 139 -19.50 72.84 2.05
N ASN A 140 -20.31 71.94 2.64
CA ASN A 140 -19.83 71.06 3.70
C ASN A 140 -19.30 69.75 3.08
N LYS A 141 -17.98 69.56 3.13
CA LYS A 141 -17.29 68.34 2.69
C LYS A 141 -16.64 67.57 3.83
N ASN A 142 -17.00 67.87 5.07
CA ASN A 142 -16.48 67.17 6.24
C ASN A 142 -17.08 65.77 6.33
N VAL A 143 -16.23 64.80 6.63
CA VAL A 143 -16.55 63.38 6.67
C VAL A 143 -15.97 62.77 7.94
N ASN A 144 -16.82 62.10 8.70
CA ASN A 144 -16.43 61.26 9.82
C ASN A 144 -16.10 59.86 9.30
N TRP A 145 -14.96 59.32 9.73
CA TRP A 145 -14.46 58.02 9.29
C TRP A 145 -14.47 57.02 10.44
N GLU A 146 -14.85 55.79 10.15
CA GLU A 146 -14.87 54.70 11.12
C GLU A 146 -14.35 53.42 10.46
N SER A 147 -13.59 52.63 11.23
CA SER A 147 -13.16 51.28 10.84
C SER A 147 -13.94 50.26 11.67
N SER A 148 -14.45 49.21 11.03
CA SER A 148 -15.13 48.12 11.75
C SER A 148 -14.20 47.32 12.67
N ASP A 149 -12.88 47.36 12.43
CA ASP A 149 -11.86 46.74 13.29
C ASP A 149 -10.52 47.50 13.17
N GLU A 150 -10.23 48.34 14.16
CA GLU A 150 -8.98 49.11 14.25
C GLU A 150 -7.72 48.25 14.44
N LYS A 151 -7.85 46.94 14.73
CA LYS A 151 -6.70 46.01 14.76
C LYS A 151 -6.29 45.55 13.36
N ILE A 152 -7.20 45.64 12.38
CA ILE A 152 -6.98 45.23 10.99
C ILE A 152 -6.58 46.45 10.15
N ALA A 153 -7.31 47.57 10.26
CA ALA A 153 -6.92 48.84 9.67
C ALA A 153 -7.50 50.03 10.45
N THR A 154 -6.74 51.12 10.51
CA THR A 154 -7.24 52.41 11.03
C THR A 154 -7.50 53.37 9.89
N VAL A 155 -8.35 54.38 10.09
CA VAL A 155 -8.66 55.36 9.04
C VAL A 155 -8.60 56.78 9.61
N SER A 156 -7.96 57.68 8.89
CA SER A 156 -7.89 59.11 9.22
C SER A 156 -7.99 59.94 7.95
N ASN A 157 -9.00 60.80 7.85
CA ASN A 157 -9.25 61.67 6.69
C ASN A 157 -9.25 60.94 5.33
N GLY A 158 -9.81 59.72 5.29
CA GLY A 158 -9.85 58.89 4.08
C GLY A 158 -8.57 58.13 3.77
N VAL A 159 -7.51 58.29 4.58
CA VAL A 159 -6.30 57.46 4.51
C VAL A 159 -6.47 56.28 5.46
N VAL A 160 -6.56 55.09 4.90
CA VAL A 160 -6.68 53.81 5.60
C VAL A 160 -5.28 53.24 5.79
N THR A 161 -4.81 53.19 7.03
CA THR A 161 -3.53 52.57 7.39
C THR A 161 -3.75 51.08 7.63
N LEU A 162 -3.04 50.27 6.86
CA LEU A 162 -3.16 48.81 6.90
C LEU A 162 -2.31 48.27 8.06
N ILE A 163 -2.91 47.53 8.99
CA ILE A 163 -2.22 47.04 10.20
C ILE A 163 -1.94 45.54 10.10
N LYS A 164 -2.96 44.75 9.75
CA LYS A 164 -2.84 43.29 9.68
C LYS A 164 -3.68 42.72 8.54
N LYS A 165 -3.27 41.56 8.00
CA LYS A 165 -4.07 40.74 7.08
C LYS A 165 -5.47 40.52 7.67
N GLY A 166 -6.49 40.76 6.87
CA GLY A 166 -7.88 40.61 7.28
C GLY A 166 -8.82 41.38 6.38
N THR A 167 -10.11 41.31 6.71
CA THR A 167 -11.16 42.05 6.03
C THR A 167 -11.76 43.05 7.00
N VAL A 168 -11.89 44.30 6.57
CA VAL A 168 -12.42 45.40 7.39
C VAL A 168 -13.30 46.30 6.54
N THR A 169 -14.39 46.80 7.12
CA THR A 169 -15.24 47.78 6.45
C THR A 169 -14.89 49.17 6.95
N ILE A 170 -14.55 50.06 6.02
CA ILE A 170 -14.32 51.48 6.31
C ILE A 170 -15.58 52.25 5.94
N THR A 171 -16.16 52.94 6.91
CA THR A 171 -17.39 53.71 6.75
C THR A 171 -17.08 55.20 6.80
N ALA A 172 -17.61 55.93 5.84
CA ALA A 172 -17.50 57.37 5.71
C ALA A 172 -18.91 57.97 5.85
N THR A 173 -19.10 58.89 6.78
CA THR A 173 -20.40 59.50 7.05
C THR A 173 -20.25 61.01 7.01
N THR A 174 -21.15 61.72 6.34
CA THR A 174 -21.12 63.18 6.30
C THR A 174 -21.26 63.75 7.72
N GLU A 175 -20.63 64.89 8.02
CA GLU A 175 -20.63 65.48 9.37
C GLU A 175 -22.05 65.75 9.92
N ASP A 176 -22.99 66.07 9.03
CA ASP A 176 -24.41 66.27 9.35
C ASP A 176 -25.22 64.97 9.53
N GLY A 177 -24.61 63.80 9.25
CA GLY A 177 -25.19 62.47 9.40
C GLY A 177 -26.20 62.07 8.32
N ASN A 178 -26.41 62.91 7.30
CA ASN A 178 -27.46 62.70 6.30
C ASN A 178 -27.11 61.64 5.25
N TYR A 179 -25.82 61.40 4.99
CA TYR A 179 -25.37 60.40 4.04
C TYR A 179 -24.20 59.57 4.59
N SER A 180 -24.14 58.31 4.16
CA SER A 180 -23.04 57.40 4.49
C SER A 180 -22.70 56.53 3.30
N ALA A 181 -21.42 56.19 3.16
CA ALA A 181 -20.91 55.26 2.17
C ALA A 181 -19.80 54.41 2.79
N SER A 182 -19.68 53.16 2.36
CA SER A 182 -18.72 52.21 2.92
C SER A 182 -17.87 51.56 1.84
N CYS A 183 -16.66 51.18 2.21
CA CYS A 183 -15.73 50.41 1.39
C CYS A 183 -15.30 49.15 2.14
N PHE A 184 -15.46 47.99 1.50
CA PHE A 184 -14.98 46.72 2.02
C PHE A 184 -13.51 46.50 1.61
N VAL A 185 -12.61 46.53 2.58
CA VAL A 185 -11.16 46.43 2.36
C VAL A 185 -10.68 45.03 2.73
N THR A 186 -10.00 44.36 1.80
CA THR A 186 -9.34 43.07 2.00
C THR A 186 -7.83 43.27 1.95
N ILE A 187 -7.13 42.95 3.04
CA ILE A 187 -5.67 43.08 3.18
C ILE A 187 -5.06 41.69 3.07
N ASN A 188 -4.29 41.44 2.01
CA ASN A 188 -3.58 40.20 1.75
C ASN A 188 -2.11 40.31 2.19
N CYS A 189 -1.46 39.18 2.49
CA CYS A 189 -0.02 39.18 2.84
C CYS A 189 0.83 39.16 1.55
N SER A 190 1.78 40.09 1.42
CA SER A 190 2.68 40.25 0.25
C SER A 190 3.91 39.33 0.25
N HIS A 191 4.20 38.62 1.34
CA HIS A 191 5.41 37.79 1.43
C HIS A 191 5.16 36.37 0.90
N ARG A 192 5.81 36.01 -0.22
CA ARG A 192 5.92 34.61 -0.70
C ARG A 192 7.21 33.97 -0.19
N CYS A 193 7.17 33.48 1.04
CA CYS A 193 8.22 32.64 1.60
C CYS A 193 7.63 31.88 2.79
N GLY A 194 7.40 30.58 2.60
CA GLY A 194 6.90 29.69 3.65
C GLY A 194 8.01 28.74 4.04
N ASP A 195 8.50 28.85 5.27
CA ASP A 195 9.05 27.68 5.93
C ASP A 195 7.87 26.75 6.16
N VAL A 196 7.87 25.60 5.48
CA VAL A 196 6.83 24.60 5.60
C VAL A 196 7.13 23.79 6.86
N TYR A 197 6.23 23.89 7.85
CA TYR A 197 6.25 23.03 9.01
C TYR A 197 5.45 21.78 8.65
N PRO A 198 6.12 20.64 8.39
CA PRO A 198 5.44 19.43 7.96
C PRO A 198 4.44 18.99 9.02
N ALA A 199 3.34 18.38 8.58
CA ALA A 199 2.31 17.86 9.48
C ALA A 199 2.94 16.94 10.53
N VAL A 200 2.69 17.22 11.81
CA VAL A 200 3.02 16.33 12.92
C VAL A 200 1.72 15.69 13.34
N ALA A 201 1.58 14.39 13.09
CA ALA A 201 0.40 13.65 13.53
C ALA A 201 0.26 13.76 15.05
N SER A 202 -0.96 13.92 15.56
CA SER A 202 -1.17 13.85 17.00
C SER A 202 -0.79 12.47 17.50
N THR A 203 -0.12 12.43 18.64
CA THR A 203 0.10 11.19 19.38
C THR A 203 -0.78 11.19 20.62
N CYS A 204 -0.77 10.10 21.36
CA CYS A 204 -1.50 9.99 22.63
C CYS A 204 -0.86 10.77 23.79
N ILE A 205 0.31 11.40 23.59
CA ILE A 205 1.02 12.17 24.63
C ILE A 205 1.49 13.54 24.14
N THR A 206 1.34 13.84 22.85
CA THR A 206 1.79 15.10 22.25
C THR A 206 0.77 15.52 21.20
N HIS A 207 0.24 16.74 21.32
CA HIS A 207 -0.63 17.30 20.29
C HIS A 207 0.12 17.37 18.97
N GLY A 208 -0.60 17.01 17.91
CA GLY A 208 -0.13 17.18 16.55
C GLY A 208 -0.63 18.51 16.00
N HIS A 209 -0.21 18.82 14.78
CA HIS A 209 -0.76 19.93 14.01
C HIS A 209 -0.80 19.51 12.54
N ALA A 210 -1.72 20.09 11.79
CA ALA A 210 -1.70 19.97 10.34
C ALA A 210 -0.42 20.60 9.77
N GLU A 211 -0.06 20.27 8.53
CA GLU A 211 0.98 21.01 7.82
C GLU A 211 0.58 22.49 7.79
N TYR A 212 1.47 23.36 8.22
CA TYR A 212 1.26 24.79 8.14
C TYR A 212 2.55 25.47 7.70
N SER A 213 2.40 26.56 6.97
CA SER A 213 3.51 27.39 6.54
C SER A 213 3.41 28.72 7.26
N VAL A 214 4.51 29.18 7.86
CA VAL A 214 4.60 30.50 8.45
C VAL A 214 5.48 31.40 7.60
N CYS A 215 5.14 32.68 7.59
CA CYS A 215 5.98 33.70 7.00
C CYS A 215 7.19 33.93 7.91
N GLY A 216 8.40 33.72 7.39
CA GLY A 216 9.65 33.89 8.15
C GLY A 216 9.90 35.31 8.67
N GLU A 217 9.22 36.33 8.14
CA GLU A 217 9.38 37.73 8.57
C GLU A 217 8.35 38.19 9.60
N CYS A 218 7.09 37.72 9.52
CA CYS A 218 6.03 38.16 10.43
C CYS A 218 5.51 37.09 11.39
N GLY A 219 5.96 35.83 11.27
CA GLY A 219 5.58 34.72 12.15
C GLY A 219 4.13 34.23 11.99
N GLU A 220 3.37 34.82 11.08
CA GLU A 220 1.96 34.50 10.85
C GLU A 220 1.80 33.36 9.85
N ILE A 221 0.76 32.54 10.05
CA ILE A 221 0.46 31.36 9.22
C ILE A 221 -0.10 31.81 7.87
N VAL A 222 0.63 31.49 6.81
CA VAL A 222 0.30 31.84 5.42
C VAL A 222 -0.56 30.78 4.74
N SER A 223 -0.49 29.52 5.18
CA SER A 223 -1.38 28.43 4.77
C SER A 223 -1.34 27.31 5.82
N GLY A 224 -2.41 26.51 5.93
CA GLY A 224 -2.57 25.51 7.00
C GLY A 224 -3.06 26.11 8.32
N SER A 225 -2.89 25.38 9.42
CA SER A 225 -3.28 25.81 10.77
C SER A 225 -2.32 25.22 11.81
N ASP A 226 -1.92 26.04 12.78
CA ASP A 226 -1.17 25.64 13.98
C ASP A 226 -2.10 25.15 15.10
N ALA A 227 -3.41 25.06 14.84
CA ALA A 227 -4.36 24.59 15.83
C ALA A 227 -3.97 23.16 16.26
N GLU A 228 -3.81 22.99 17.56
CA GLU A 228 -3.52 21.69 18.15
C GLU A 228 -4.59 20.70 17.70
N LEU A 229 -4.17 19.65 16.98
CA LEU A 229 -5.01 18.50 16.73
C LEU A 229 -5.32 17.83 18.08
N PRO A 230 -6.56 17.38 18.30
CA PRO A 230 -6.87 16.60 19.50
C PRO A 230 -5.90 15.42 19.61
N PHE A 231 -5.51 15.07 20.84
CA PHE A 231 -4.69 13.88 21.10
C PHE A 231 -5.24 12.71 20.28
N ALA A 232 -4.37 12.01 19.57
CA ALA A 232 -4.80 10.82 18.87
C ALA A 232 -5.29 9.80 19.90
N ASP A 233 -6.36 9.10 19.57
CA ASP A 233 -6.81 7.97 20.35
C ASP A 233 -5.63 7.00 20.53
N HIS A 234 -5.43 6.53 21.76
CA HIS A 234 -4.38 5.56 22.06
C HIS A 234 -4.52 4.34 21.14
N ALA A 235 -3.43 3.99 20.46
CA ALA A 235 -3.41 2.94 19.44
C ALA A 235 -2.61 1.71 19.89
N GLY A 236 -3.17 0.53 19.66
CA GLY A 236 -2.54 -0.76 19.93
C GLY A 236 -2.59 -1.19 21.40
N GLY A 237 -2.52 -2.51 21.62
CA GLY A 237 -2.74 -3.16 22.91
C GLY A 237 -4.14 -3.78 23.02
N SER A 238 -4.24 -4.93 23.66
CA SER A 238 -5.52 -5.56 24.02
C SER A 238 -5.66 -5.54 25.53
N ALA A 239 -6.70 -4.90 26.06
CA ALA A 239 -7.02 -4.99 27.48
C ALA A 239 -7.56 -6.40 27.78
N ASP A 240 -7.12 -6.99 28.89
CA ASP A 240 -7.68 -8.21 29.46
C ASP A 240 -8.26 -7.91 30.86
N CYS A 241 -8.82 -8.91 31.54
CA CYS A 241 -9.46 -8.71 32.83
C CYS A 241 -8.49 -8.48 34.02
N LEU A 242 -7.18 -8.42 33.78
CA LEU A 242 -6.12 -8.13 34.75
C LEU A 242 -5.26 -6.92 34.35
N HIS A 243 -5.14 -6.61 33.05
CA HIS A 243 -4.28 -5.57 32.50
C HIS A 243 -5.02 -4.66 31.52
N LYS A 244 -4.86 -3.35 31.67
CA LYS A 244 -5.38 -2.36 30.73
C LYS A 244 -4.60 -2.42 29.41
N ALA A 245 -5.19 -1.91 28.34
CA ALA A 245 -4.48 -1.83 27.06
C ALA A 245 -3.24 -0.93 27.24
N VAL A 246 -2.08 -1.39 26.76
CA VAL A 246 -0.85 -0.58 26.79
C VAL A 246 -0.66 0.01 25.40
N CYS A 247 -0.57 1.33 25.34
CA CYS A 247 -0.48 2.04 24.07
C CYS A 247 0.85 1.71 23.40
N SER A 248 0.77 1.18 22.17
CA SER A 248 1.96 0.82 21.38
C SER A 248 2.85 2.01 21.00
N VAL A 249 2.36 3.24 21.22
CA VAL A 249 3.05 4.49 20.90
C VAL A 249 3.74 5.11 22.12
N CYS A 250 3.09 5.17 23.29
CA CYS A 250 3.65 5.84 24.47
C CYS A 250 4.05 4.90 25.63
N GLY A 251 3.64 3.63 25.60
CA GLY A 251 3.97 2.65 26.65
C GLY A 251 3.16 2.78 27.94
N GLU A 252 2.23 3.73 28.03
CA GLU A 252 1.35 3.93 29.20
C GLU A 252 0.07 3.08 29.11
N GLU A 253 -0.46 2.67 30.26
CA GLU A 253 -1.72 1.94 30.41
C GLU A 253 -2.94 2.86 30.19
N TYR A 254 -3.88 2.46 29.33
CA TYR A 254 -5.07 3.25 28.99
C TYR A 254 -6.33 2.37 28.81
N GLY A 255 -7.50 3.00 28.95
CA GLY A 255 -8.79 2.31 28.89
C GLY A 255 -9.22 1.61 30.19
N GLU A 256 -10.37 0.95 30.15
CA GLU A 256 -10.85 0.04 31.21
C GLU A 256 -10.30 -1.38 30.98
N LEU A 257 -10.33 -2.23 32.02
CA LEU A 257 -9.96 -3.64 31.89
C LEU A 257 -10.87 -4.31 30.84
N GLY A 258 -10.32 -5.23 30.06
CA GLY A 258 -11.06 -5.98 29.05
C GLY A 258 -12.14 -6.86 29.66
N ASN A 259 -13.17 -7.17 28.87
CA ASN A 259 -14.25 -8.07 29.29
C ASN A 259 -13.72 -9.48 29.59
N HIS A 260 -14.30 -10.13 30.60
CA HIS A 260 -13.99 -11.52 30.89
C HIS A 260 -14.37 -12.41 29.69
N THR A 261 -13.44 -13.26 29.25
CA THR A 261 -13.78 -14.40 28.38
C THR A 261 -14.26 -15.52 29.29
N LEU A 262 -15.55 -15.84 29.22
CA LEU A 262 -16.24 -16.69 30.19
C LEU A 262 -16.63 -18.04 29.59
N THR A 263 -16.23 -19.11 30.27
CA THR A 263 -16.64 -20.49 29.99
C THR A 263 -17.89 -20.81 30.81
N LYS A 264 -18.99 -21.18 30.13
CA LYS A 264 -20.29 -21.50 30.76
C LYS A 264 -20.29 -22.92 31.33
N HIS A 265 -20.76 -23.06 32.56
CA HIS A 265 -21.06 -24.34 33.21
C HIS A 265 -22.56 -24.43 33.45
N ASP A 266 -23.21 -25.39 32.80
CA ASP A 266 -24.66 -25.56 32.88
C ASP A 266 -25.11 -26.02 34.28
N ARG A 267 -26.34 -25.65 34.64
CA ARG A 267 -26.98 -26.03 35.90
C ARG A 267 -27.15 -27.55 35.98
N VAL A 268 -26.80 -28.11 37.13
CA VAL A 268 -27.08 -29.50 37.50
C VAL A 268 -27.94 -29.50 38.76
N GLU A 269 -29.16 -30.04 38.67
CA GLU A 269 -30.06 -30.12 39.82
C GLU A 269 -29.50 -31.06 40.90
N PRO A 270 -29.54 -30.68 42.19
CA PRO A 270 -29.09 -31.54 43.27
C PRO A 270 -30.01 -32.75 43.39
N ASP A 271 -29.43 -33.91 43.62
CA ASP A 271 -30.17 -35.11 44.00
C ASP A 271 -29.86 -35.46 45.46
N HIS A 272 -30.38 -36.59 45.94
CA HIS A 272 -30.23 -36.99 47.34
C HIS A 272 -28.79 -37.44 47.71
N ASN A 273 -27.92 -37.67 46.72
CA ASN A 273 -26.56 -38.22 46.87
C ASN A 273 -25.46 -37.29 46.33
N ASN A 274 -25.79 -36.44 45.36
CA ASN A 274 -24.86 -35.52 44.72
C ASN A 274 -25.35 -34.08 44.91
N THR A 275 -24.45 -33.23 45.40
CA THR A 275 -24.69 -31.79 45.39
C THR A 275 -24.80 -31.32 43.94
N GLY A 276 -25.87 -30.58 43.65
CA GLY A 276 -26.04 -29.93 42.37
C GLY A 276 -25.23 -28.64 42.32
N ASN A 277 -25.28 -27.97 41.18
CA ASN A 277 -24.77 -26.63 41.03
C ASN A 277 -25.76 -25.76 40.25
N ILE A 278 -25.80 -24.48 40.59
CA ILE A 278 -26.46 -23.49 39.72
C ILE A 278 -25.68 -23.36 38.40
N GLU A 279 -26.26 -22.69 37.41
CA GLU A 279 -25.51 -22.26 36.22
C GLU A 279 -24.51 -21.18 36.63
N TYR A 280 -23.25 -21.30 36.21
CA TYR A 280 -22.20 -20.32 36.50
C TYR A 280 -21.17 -20.25 35.37
N TYR A 281 -20.31 -19.24 35.41
CA TYR A 281 -19.37 -18.88 34.36
C TYR A 281 -17.97 -18.69 34.95
N THR A 282 -16.93 -19.22 34.33
CA THR A 282 -15.54 -19.10 34.81
C THR A 282 -14.69 -18.32 33.82
N CYS A 283 -13.84 -17.41 34.30
CA CYS A 283 -12.89 -16.70 33.45
C CYS A 283 -11.52 -17.38 33.48
N ASP A 284 -11.06 -17.90 32.34
CA ASP A 284 -9.81 -18.66 32.25
C ASP A 284 -8.54 -17.79 32.42
N ILE A 285 -8.70 -16.46 32.37
CA ILE A 285 -7.60 -15.48 32.50
C ILE A 285 -7.36 -15.09 33.96
N CYS A 286 -8.43 -14.80 34.73
CA CYS A 286 -8.30 -14.39 36.13
C CYS A 286 -8.76 -15.44 37.16
N ASN A 287 -9.23 -16.60 36.71
CA ASN A 287 -9.73 -17.73 37.51
C ASN A 287 -10.91 -17.38 38.44
N LYS A 288 -11.62 -16.28 38.17
CA LYS A 288 -12.82 -15.87 38.93
C LYS A 288 -14.08 -16.54 38.40
N ILE A 289 -15.07 -16.69 39.27
CA ILE A 289 -16.35 -17.37 39.01
C ILE A 289 -17.48 -16.33 39.07
N PHE A 290 -18.41 -16.39 38.13
CA PHE A 290 -19.51 -15.44 37.97
C PHE A 290 -20.83 -16.18 37.81
N ASN A 291 -21.94 -15.59 38.23
CA ASN A 291 -23.28 -16.18 38.04
C ASN A 291 -24.07 -15.57 36.86
N ASP A 292 -23.42 -14.72 36.07
CA ASP A 292 -24.00 -14.07 34.90
C ASP A 292 -23.05 -14.17 33.69
N TYR A 293 -23.62 -14.20 32.49
CA TYR A 293 -22.88 -14.36 31.23
C TYR A 293 -22.09 -13.11 30.80
N LEU A 294 -22.25 -11.98 31.50
CA LEU A 294 -21.55 -10.73 31.23
C LEU A 294 -20.36 -10.49 32.18
N GLY A 295 -20.15 -11.35 33.18
CA GLY A 295 -19.00 -11.30 34.09
C GLY A 295 -19.04 -10.16 35.10
N LYS A 296 -20.24 -9.72 35.52
CA LYS A 296 -20.40 -8.58 36.44
C LYS A 296 -20.57 -8.98 37.91
N ASN A 297 -21.11 -10.16 38.17
CA ASN A 297 -21.46 -10.65 39.50
C ASN A 297 -20.54 -11.80 39.90
N GLU A 298 -19.38 -11.45 40.45
CA GLU A 298 -18.40 -12.42 40.98
C GLU A 298 -18.98 -13.15 42.21
N ILE A 299 -18.86 -14.48 42.20
CA ILE A 299 -19.30 -15.37 43.28
C ILE A 299 -18.18 -16.36 43.63
N LYS A 300 -18.26 -17.02 44.79
CA LYS A 300 -17.28 -18.04 45.18
C LYS A 300 -17.76 -19.42 44.73
N LEU A 301 -16.83 -20.36 44.56
CA LEU A 301 -17.16 -21.73 44.17
C LEU A 301 -18.20 -22.37 45.12
N ALA A 302 -18.11 -22.10 46.43
CA ALA A 302 -19.07 -22.58 47.42
C ALA A 302 -20.50 -22.07 47.19
N ASP A 303 -20.66 -20.88 46.61
CA ASP A 303 -21.97 -20.27 46.31
C ASP A 303 -22.62 -20.90 45.08
N THR A 304 -21.86 -21.66 44.28
CA THR A 304 -22.40 -22.40 43.14
C THR A 304 -23.12 -23.68 43.55
N VAL A 305 -22.87 -24.18 44.77
CA VAL A 305 -23.27 -25.51 45.23
C VAL A 305 -24.70 -25.50 45.76
N LEU A 306 -25.57 -26.32 45.18
CA LEU A 306 -26.90 -26.60 45.71
C LEU A 306 -26.82 -27.81 46.66
N ALA A 307 -27.19 -27.58 47.91
CA ALA A 307 -27.16 -28.61 48.95
C ALA A 307 -28.17 -29.73 48.65
N VAL A 308 -27.79 -30.97 48.97
CA VAL A 308 -28.65 -32.16 48.82
C VAL A 308 -29.92 -32.01 49.66
N VAL A 309 -31.05 -32.50 49.15
CA VAL A 309 -32.36 -32.40 49.81
C VAL A 309 -32.40 -33.29 51.08
N PRO A 310 -32.74 -32.75 52.29
CA PRO A 310 -32.69 -33.51 53.54
C PRO A 310 -33.90 -34.42 53.76
N HIS A 311 -33.69 -35.57 54.40
CA HIS A 311 -34.70 -36.61 54.59
C HIS A 311 -35.31 -36.62 56.00
N SER A 312 -36.58 -37.05 56.13
CA SER A 312 -37.30 -37.21 57.41
C SER A 312 -37.82 -38.64 57.59
N TYR A 313 -37.51 -39.27 58.74
CA TYR A 313 -37.68 -40.72 58.96
C TYR A 313 -38.57 -41.07 60.17
N PRO A 314 -39.49 -42.05 60.06
CA PRO A 314 -40.39 -42.48 61.14
C PRO A 314 -39.69 -43.38 62.20
N THR A 315 -40.32 -43.57 63.38
CA THR A 315 -39.75 -44.36 64.50
C THR A 315 -39.96 -45.88 64.39
N THR A 316 -40.77 -46.34 63.43
CA THR A 316 -41.00 -47.76 63.16
C THR A 316 -40.04 -48.28 62.10
N TRP A 317 -39.43 -49.43 62.39
CA TRP A 317 -38.47 -50.09 61.48
C TRP A 317 -39.21 -50.82 60.36
N LYS A 318 -38.73 -50.65 59.14
CA LYS A 318 -39.11 -51.51 58.01
C LYS A 318 -38.02 -52.56 57.79
N ASN A 319 -38.44 -53.74 57.35
CA ASN A 319 -37.55 -54.87 57.10
C ASN A 319 -37.92 -55.56 55.78
N ASP A 320 -36.90 -56.07 55.11
CA ASP A 320 -37.00 -57.01 54.00
C ASP A 320 -35.81 -57.99 54.06
N GLU A 321 -35.64 -58.86 53.06
CA GLU A 321 -34.58 -59.88 53.02
C GLU A 321 -33.15 -59.34 53.14
N SER A 322 -32.91 -58.06 52.84
CA SER A 322 -31.57 -57.47 52.74
C SER A 322 -31.08 -56.79 54.03
N GLY A 323 -31.99 -56.48 54.96
CA GLY A 323 -31.69 -55.71 56.16
C GLY A 323 -32.91 -54.99 56.72
N HIS A 324 -32.74 -54.31 57.85
CA HIS A 324 -33.77 -53.43 58.40
C HIS A 324 -33.30 -51.98 58.36
N TRP A 325 -34.22 -51.07 58.07
CA TRP A 325 -33.92 -49.65 57.93
C TRP A 325 -35.12 -48.79 58.29
N LYS A 326 -34.87 -47.50 58.43
CA LYS A 326 -35.92 -46.48 58.47
C LYS A 326 -36.03 -45.84 57.10
N GLU A 327 -37.23 -45.85 56.54
CA GLU A 327 -37.49 -45.40 55.18
C GLU A 327 -38.23 -44.07 55.18
N CYS A 328 -37.72 -43.08 54.44
CA CYS A 328 -38.44 -41.84 54.17
C CYS A 328 -39.43 -42.07 53.01
N GLY A 329 -40.48 -41.24 52.91
CA GLY A 329 -41.52 -41.37 51.88
C GLY A 329 -41.04 -41.28 50.42
N CYS A 330 -39.81 -40.84 50.15
CA CYS A 330 -39.19 -40.84 48.82
C CYS A 330 -38.39 -42.12 48.48
N GLY A 331 -38.33 -43.09 49.39
CA GLY A 331 -37.65 -44.39 49.18
C GLY A 331 -36.19 -44.43 49.64
N ASN A 332 -35.63 -43.33 50.19
CA ASN A 332 -34.30 -43.35 50.77
C ASN A 332 -34.30 -44.09 52.12
N LYS A 333 -33.31 -44.96 52.31
CA LYS A 333 -33.20 -45.91 53.41
C LYS A 333 -32.02 -45.54 54.29
N VAL A 334 -32.25 -45.19 55.56
CA VAL A 334 -31.17 -44.89 56.52
C VAL A 334 -31.20 -45.81 57.72
N GLU A 335 -30.07 -45.84 58.43
CA GLU A 335 -29.81 -46.83 59.48
C GLU A 335 -30.01 -48.26 58.94
N PHE A 336 -29.70 -48.46 57.65
CA PHE A 336 -29.80 -49.76 57.01
C PHE A 336 -28.74 -50.67 57.61
N ALA A 337 -29.19 -51.61 58.43
CA ALA A 337 -28.37 -52.62 59.05
C ALA A 337 -28.79 -53.99 58.52
N VAL A 338 -27.79 -54.81 58.17
CA VAL A 338 -28.03 -56.23 57.94
C VAL A 338 -28.65 -56.82 59.20
N HIS A 339 -29.54 -57.78 59.01
CA HIS A 339 -30.19 -58.42 60.14
C HIS A 339 -29.14 -59.04 61.07
N SER A 340 -29.23 -58.66 62.34
CA SER A 340 -28.32 -59.17 63.37
C SER A 340 -28.88 -60.45 63.95
N TYR A 341 -28.04 -61.47 63.93
CA TYR A 341 -28.30 -62.84 64.36
C TYR A 341 -27.14 -63.25 65.27
N ASP A 342 -27.40 -64.01 66.33
CA ASP A 342 -26.33 -64.36 67.28
C ASP A 342 -25.33 -65.36 66.67
N ASN A 343 -25.73 -66.09 65.63
CA ASN A 343 -24.86 -66.89 64.77
C ASN A 343 -25.43 -67.11 63.35
N ASP A 344 -24.61 -67.68 62.47
CA ASP A 344 -24.91 -67.82 61.04
C ASP A 344 -26.05 -68.81 60.71
N CYS A 345 -26.53 -69.60 61.69
CA CYS A 345 -27.64 -70.55 61.53
C CYS A 345 -28.98 -70.05 62.10
N ASP A 346 -29.04 -68.89 62.77
CA ASP A 346 -30.29 -68.38 63.34
C ASP A 346 -31.22 -67.79 62.26
N THR A 347 -32.51 -68.10 62.29
CA THR A 347 -33.47 -67.71 61.25
C THR A 347 -34.29 -66.46 61.57
N THR A 348 -34.10 -65.80 62.73
CA THR A 348 -34.94 -64.66 63.14
C THR A 348 -34.10 -63.52 63.70
N CYS A 349 -34.31 -62.29 63.22
CA CYS A 349 -33.49 -61.13 63.57
C CYS A 349 -33.90 -60.51 64.91
N ASN A 350 -32.92 -60.30 65.79
CA ASN A 350 -33.10 -59.88 67.18
C ASN A 350 -33.62 -58.44 67.36
N ILE A 351 -33.61 -57.61 66.31
CA ILE A 351 -33.95 -56.18 66.38
C ILE A 351 -35.32 -55.87 65.77
N CYS A 352 -35.62 -56.44 64.61
CA CYS A 352 -36.81 -56.08 63.84
C CYS A 352 -37.83 -57.23 63.70
N GLY A 353 -37.55 -58.41 64.29
CA GLY A 353 -38.44 -59.58 64.29
C GLY A 353 -38.56 -60.28 62.93
N TYR A 354 -37.78 -59.88 61.94
CA TYR A 354 -37.82 -60.46 60.60
C TYR A 354 -37.28 -61.90 60.60
N THR A 355 -38.09 -62.83 60.08
CA THR A 355 -37.72 -64.25 59.94
C THR A 355 -37.18 -64.49 58.54
N ARG A 356 -35.88 -64.78 58.42
CA ARG A 356 -35.27 -65.15 57.14
C ARG A 356 -35.61 -66.61 56.80
N SER A 357 -36.11 -66.84 55.59
CA SER A 357 -36.02 -68.18 54.99
C SER A 357 -34.64 -68.30 54.38
N ILE A 358 -33.80 -69.20 54.89
CA ILE A 358 -32.47 -69.38 54.32
C ILE A 358 -32.64 -70.06 52.97
N THR A 359 -32.51 -69.27 51.90
CA THR A 359 -32.48 -69.73 50.52
C THR A 359 -31.06 -69.58 50.01
N HIS A 360 -30.44 -70.68 49.63
CA HIS A 360 -29.05 -70.72 49.23
C HIS A 360 -28.93 -70.18 47.79
N ASN A 361 -28.06 -69.18 47.59
CA ASN A 361 -27.91 -68.50 46.31
C ASN A 361 -26.53 -68.81 45.72
N TYR A 362 -26.51 -69.82 44.86
CA TYR A 362 -25.29 -70.38 44.29
C TYR A 362 -24.89 -69.64 43.00
N SER A 363 -23.58 -69.47 42.79
CA SER A 363 -23.02 -68.73 41.64
C SER A 363 -23.52 -69.26 40.29
N LYS A 364 -23.78 -68.38 39.30
CA LYS A 364 -24.22 -68.80 37.95
C LYS A 364 -23.09 -69.37 37.09
N THR A 365 -21.84 -69.05 37.43
CA THR A 365 -20.62 -69.57 36.80
C THR A 365 -19.99 -70.60 37.71
N TYR A 366 -19.36 -71.62 37.11
CA TYR A 366 -18.70 -72.69 37.85
C TYR A 366 -17.44 -72.17 38.55
N SER A 367 -17.39 -72.34 39.86
CA SER A 367 -16.15 -72.32 40.64
C SER A 367 -15.50 -73.70 40.55
N SER A 368 -14.17 -73.79 40.54
CA SER A 368 -13.50 -75.08 40.39
C SER A 368 -12.17 -75.13 41.13
N ASP A 369 -11.82 -76.33 41.59
CA ASP A 369 -10.47 -76.67 42.05
C ASP A 369 -9.85 -77.75 41.15
N ALA A 370 -8.71 -78.31 41.60
CA ALA A 370 -7.95 -79.30 40.85
C ALA A 370 -8.71 -80.62 40.57
N THR A 371 -9.78 -80.91 41.32
CA THR A 371 -10.48 -82.20 41.29
C THR A 371 -11.97 -82.09 40.91
N GLN A 372 -12.62 -80.98 41.25
CA GLN A 372 -14.08 -80.82 41.09
C GLN A 372 -14.44 -79.39 40.68
N HIS A 373 -15.63 -79.22 40.09
CA HIS A 373 -16.29 -77.93 39.87
C HIS A 373 -17.65 -77.90 40.55
N TRP A 374 -18.06 -76.73 41.03
CA TRP A 374 -19.32 -76.51 41.74
C TRP A 374 -19.82 -75.08 41.56
N HIS A 375 -21.08 -74.87 41.94
CA HIS A 375 -21.61 -73.55 42.20
C HIS A 375 -21.58 -73.30 43.70
N GLU A 376 -21.07 -72.16 44.13
CA GLU A 376 -20.86 -71.87 45.57
C GLU A 376 -21.89 -70.87 46.05
N CYS A 377 -22.51 -71.14 47.21
CA CYS A 377 -23.48 -70.24 47.80
C CYS A 377 -22.71 -69.04 48.36
N SER A 378 -22.98 -67.88 47.80
CA SER A 378 -22.29 -66.64 48.18
C SER A 378 -22.62 -66.17 49.60
N VAL A 379 -23.51 -66.87 50.32
CA VAL A 379 -24.01 -66.45 51.64
C VAL A 379 -23.47 -67.34 52.78
N CYS A 380 -23.34 -68.65 52.59
CA CYS A 380 -22.85 -69.57 53.63
C CYS A 380 -21.66 -70.44 53.20
N HIS A 381 -21.13 -70.25 51.99
CA HIS A 381 -20.02 -71.01 51.39
C HIS A 381 -20.28 -72.51 51.19
N GLU A 382 -21.51 -72.96 51.38
CA GLU A 382 -21.90 -74.33 51.04
C GLU A 382 -21.83 -74.53 49.52
N LYS A 383 -21.43 -75.73 49.06
CA LYS A 383 -21.22 -76.06 47.64
C LYS A 383 -22.41 -76.87 47.10
N THR A 384 -22.88 -76.57 45.89
CA THR A 384 -23.91 -77.37 45.19
C THR A 384 -23.51 -77.66 43.75
N ASP A 385 -24.18 -78.64 43.11
CA ASP A 385 -23.84 -79.12 41.76
C ASP A 385 -22.36 -79.48 41.60
N VAL A 386 -21.84 -80.19 42.60
CA VAL A 386 -20.43 -80.59 42.66
C VAL A 386 -20.19 -81.77 41.71
N GLY A 387 -19.50 -81.50 40.60
CA GLY A 387 -19.16 -82.48 39.57
C GLY A 387 -17.65 -82.69 39.43
N SER A 388 -17.22 -83.91 39.14
CA SER A 388 -15.82 -84.18 38.74
C SER A 388 -15.59 -83.66 37.32
N HIS A 389 -14.41 -83.11 37.07
CA HIS A 389 -14.07 -82.58 35.75
C HIS A 389 -13.96 -83.69 34.69
N VAL A 390 -14.62 -83.50 33.53
CA VAL A 390 -14.65 -84.46 32.41
C VAL A 390 -14.35 -83.76 31.08
N GLY A 391 -13.65 -84.46 30.18
CA GLY A 391 -13.27 -83.97 28.84
C GLY A 391 -11.92 -83.24 28.78
N GLY A 392 -11.29 -83.25 27.60
CA GLY A 392 -9.96 -82.68 27.34
C GLY A 392 -8.81 -83.71 27.47
N THR A 393 -7.71 -83.48 26.76
CA THR A 393 -6.48 -84.31 26.83
C THR A 393 -5.32 -83.45 27.32
N ALA A 394 -4.74 -83.78 28.48
CA ALA A 394 -3.58 -83.05 29.02
C ALA A 394 -2.32 -83.36 28.19
N THR A 395 -1.43 -82.37 28.07
CA THR A 395 -0.08 -82.51 27.50
C THR A 395 0.95 -82.07 28.53
N CYS A 396 2.25 -82.25 28.28
CA CYS A 396 3.30 -81.83 29.23
C CYS A 396 3.51 -80.31 29.32
N LEU A 397 2.72 -79.52 28.56
CA LEU A 397 2.74 -78.05 28.58
C LEU A 397 1.39 -77.45 28.98
N LYS A 398 0.27 -78.15 28.74
CA LYS A 398 -1.08 -77.65 29.05
C LYS A 398 -1.93 -78.73 29.71
N LYS A 399 -2.62 -78.35 30.79
CA LYS A 399 -3.52 -79.24 31.54
C LYS A 399 -4.78 -79.55 30.72
N ALA A 400 -5.50 -80.61 31.07
CA ALA A 400 -6.74 -80.94 30.37
C ALA A 400 -7.79 -79.85 30.65
N VAL A 401 -8.60 -79.47 29.66
CA VAL A 401 -9.64 -78.45 29.84
C VAL A 401 -11.00 -79.11 29.93
N CYS A 402 -11.72 -78.85 31.03
CA CYS A 402 -13.00 -79.47 31.31
C CYS A 402 -14.03 -79.02 30.29
N SER A 403 -14.66 -79.97 29.61
CA SER A 403 -15.63 -79.66 28.55
C SER A 403 -16.97 -79.12 29.07
N VAL A 404 -17.16 -79.09 30.39
CA VAL A 404 -18.39 -78.60 31.04
C VAL A 404 -18.21 -77.18 31.57
N CYS A 405 -17.19 -76.94 32.39
CA CYS A 405 -16.96 -75.61 32.97
C CYS A 405 -15.94 -74.76 32.22
N GLY A 406 -15.19 -75.34 31.27
CA GLY A 406 -14.19 -74.63 30.46
C GLY A 406 -12.86 -74.35 31.18
N ASN A 407 -12.71 -74.74 32.45
CA ASN A 407 -11.49 -74.50 33.23
C ASN A 407 -10.45 -75.62 33.05
N GLU A 408 -9.17 -75.27 33.12
CA GLU A 408 -8.05 -76.23 33.08
C GLU A 408 -7.94 -77.01 34.40
N TYR A 409 -7.80 -78.33 34.33
CA TYR A 409 -7.80 -79.22 35.48
C TYR A 409 -6.90 -80.45 35.29
N GLY A 410 -6.60 -81.11 36.41
CA GLY A 410 -5.67 -82.24 36.45
C GLY A 410 -4.21 -81.81 36.41
N GLU A 411 -3.31 -82.78 36.43
CA GLU A 411 -1.87 -82.56 36.26
C GLU A 411 -1.50 -82.54 34.77
N LEU A 412 -0.39 -81.88 34.43
CA LEU A 412 0.18 -81.97 33.09
C LEU A 412 0.46 -83.45 32.77
N ALA A 413 0.19 -83.88 31.54
CA ALA A 413 0.50 -85.26 31.19
C ALA A 413 2.01 -85.51 31.33
N ALA A 414 2.37 -86.70 31.81
CA ALA A 414 3.77 -87.10 31.97
C ALA A 414 4.53 -86.92 30.65
N HIS A 415 5.78 -86.48 30.74
CA HIS A 415 6.61 -86.27 29.57
C HIS A 415 6.83 -87.62 28.86
N LYS A 416 6.62 -87.67 27.54
CA LYS A 416 6.94 -88.86 26.76
C LYS A 416 8.39 -88.77 26.33
N LEU A 417 9.25 -89.46 27.07
CA LEU A 417 10.69 -89.22 27.09
C LEU A 417 11.51 -90.24 26.31
N THR A 418 12.45 -89.76 25.51
CA THR A 418 13.45 -90.56 24.77
C THR A 418 14.78 -90.55 25.52
N ASN A 419 15.33 -91.73 25.85
CA ASN A 419 16.58 -91.89 26.60
C ASN A 419 17.83 -91.73 25.71
N HIS A 420 18.83 -91.01 26.22
CA HIS A 420 20.17 -90.85 25.67
C HIS A 420 21.20 -91.34 26.71
N LYS A 421 21.93 -92.41 26.38
CA LYS A 421 22.90 -93.06 27.30
C LYS A 421 24.15 -92.20 27.51
N ALA A 422 24.74 -92.32 28.70
CA ALA A 422 25.95 -91.60 29.09
C ALA A 422 27.19 -91.96 28.22
N VAL A 423 28.00 -90.96 27.90
CA VAL A 423 29.28 -91.07 27.18
C VAL A 423 30.35 -90.28 27.94
N ALA A 424 31.49 -90.89 28.24
CA ALA A 424 32.56 -90.23 29.01
C ALA A 424 33.25 -89.11 28.21
N ALA A 425 33.65 -88.04 28.89
CA ALA A 425 34.40 -86.93 28.30
C ALA A 425 35.90 -87.28 28.16
N ASP A 426 36.52 -86.79 27.09
CA ASP A 426 37.97 -86.85 26.89
C ASP A 426 38.53 -85.44 26.63
N HIS A 427 39.81 -85.32 26.27
CA HIS A 427 40.46 -84.01 26.08
C HIS A 427 40.00 -83.27 24.81
N PHE A 428 39.31 -83.95 23.89
CA PHE A 428 38.96 -83.42 22.57
C PHE A 428 37.45 -83.28 22.35
N ARG A 429 36.61 -84.05 23.07
CA ARG A 429 35.16 -83.99 22.94
C ARG A 429 34.48 -84.03 24.31
N ASP A 430 33.46 -83.19 24.46
CA ASP A 430 32.61 -83.21 25.64
C ASP A 430 31.84 -84.53 25.70
N GLY A 431 31.79 -85.11 26.89
CA GLY A 431 30.94 -86.26 27.20
C GLY A 431 29.55 -85.80 27.64
N ASN A 432 28.73 -86.74 28.09
CA ASN A 432 27.42 -86.49 28.68
C ASN A 432 27.07 -87.55 29.73
N ILE A 433 26.28 -87.17 30.72
CA ILE A 433 25.63 -88.14 31.61
C ILE A 433 24.46 -88.80 30.87
N GLU A 434 23.84 -89.83 31.44
CA GLU A 434 22.59 -90.39 30.89
C GLU A 434 21.45 -89.39 31.14
N TYR A 435 20.66 -89.10 30.10
CA TYR A 435 19.57 -88.14 30.19
C TYR A 435 18.44 -88.45 29.19
N TRP A 436 17.27 -87.86 29.40
CA TRP A 436 16.07 -88.08 28.65
C TRP A 436 15.56 -86.77 28.03
N THR A 437 14.88 -86.85 26.90
CA THR A 437 14.35 -85.68 26.18
C THR A 437 12.89 -85.87 25.82
N CYS A 438 12.08 -84.80 25.94
CA CYS A 438 10.65 -84.85 25.61
C CYS A 438 10.41 -84.20 24.25
N GLU A 439 9.89 -84.94 23.28
CA GLU A 439 9.64 -84.43 21.92
C GLU A 439 8.50 -83.40 21.87
N VAL A 440 7.64 -83.34 22.90
CA VAL A 440 6.48 -82.43 22.92
C VAL A 440 6.86 -81.04 23.47
N CYS A 441 7.80 -80.95 24.42
CA CYS A 441 8.25 -79.67 24.98
C CYS A 441 9.73 -79.34 24.71
N ASN A 442 10.45 -80.21 24.01
CA ASN A 442 11.89 -80.15 23.75
C ASN A 442 12.75 -79.96 25.02
N GLY A 443 12.24 -80.40 26.17
CA GLY A 443 12.94 -80.34 27.46
C GLY A 443 13.91 -81.51 27.65
N TYR A 444 14.99 -81.27 28.41
CA TYR A 444 15.98 -82.27 28.84
C TYR A 444 15.72 -82.65 30.29
N PHE A 445 15.94 -83.91 30.66
CA PHE A 445 15.62 -84.47 31.98
C PHE A 445 16.70 -85.47 32.41
N LYS A 446 17.07 -85.50 33.69
CA LYS A 446 18.15 -86.40 34.19
C LYS A 446 17.67 -87.76 34.67
N ASP A 447 16.37 -88.00 34.59
CA ASP A 447 15.72 -89.21 35.06
C ASP A 447 14.66 -89.69 34.06
N ALA A 448 14.47 -91.01 34.00
CA ALA A 448 13.48 -91.63 33.11
C ALA A 448 12.03 -91.23 33.42
N ALA A 449 11.75 -90.74 34.63
CA ALA A 449 10.43 -90.29 35.06
C ALA A 449 10.12 -88.84 34.64
N GLY A 450 11.11 -88.06 34.16
CA GLY A 450 10.91 -86.70 33.68
C GLY A 450 10.65 -85.66 34.75
N THR A 451 11.06 -85.95 35.99
CA THR A 451 10.79 -85.09 37.14
C THR A 451 11.94 -84.12 37.42
N VAL A 452 13.17 -84.46 37.02
CA VAL A 452 14.35 -83.62 37.19
C VAL A 452 14.70 -82.95 35.87
N LYS A 453 14.05 -81.81 35.63
CA LYS A 453 14.28 -81.01 34.42
C LYS A 453 15.66 -80.38 34.44
N THR A 454 16.31 -80.39 33.29
CA THR A 454 17.64 -79.82 33.06
C THR A 454 17.69 -79.20 31.67
N ASN A 455 18.87 -78.80 31.25
CA ASN A 455 19.15 -78.26 29.92
C ASN A 455 20.36 -78.99 29.33
N LEU A 456 20.66 -78.74 28.06
CA LEU A 456 21.75 -79.43 27.35
C LEU A 456 23.11 -79.29 28.07
N ALA A 457 23.41 -78.12 28.63
CA ALA A 457 24.63 -77.90 29.41
C ALA A 457 24.68 -78.73 30.69
N GLY A 458 23.55 -78.87 31.41
CA GLY A 458 23.46 -79.62 32.65
C GLY A 458 23.60 -81.14 32.49
N VAL A 459 23.51 -81.66 31.26
CA VAL A 459 23.73 -83.08 30.93
C VAL A 459 25.04 -83.34 30.20
N THR A 460 25.76 -82.28 29.82
CA THR A 460 27.05 -82.37 29.14
C THR A 460 28.15 -82.43 30.20
N ILE A 461 29.05 -83.41 30.09
CA ILE A 461 30.27 -83.50 30.89
C ILE A 461 31.38 -82.85 30.07
N SER A 462 31.79 -81.66 30.48
CA SER A 462 32.87 -80.95 29.79
C SER A 462 34.16 -81.75 29.77
N LYS A 463 34.93 -81.61 28.69
CA LYS A 463 36.30 -82.14 28.60
C LYS A 463 37.15 -81.76 29.83
N ILE A 464 38.06 -82.64 30.24
CA ILE A 464 38.85 -82.53 31.48
C ILE A 464 39.77 -81.28 31.43
N ASN A 465 39.72 -80.44 32.47
CA ASN A 465 40.50 -79.18 32.61
C ASN A 465 41.53 -79.22 33.76
N HIS A 466 42.59 -78.40 33.64
CA HIS A 466 43.70 -78.28 34.60
C HIS A 466 43.39 -77.40 35.83
N THR A 467 44.14 -77.59 36.93
CA THR A 467 44.07 -76.78 38.18
C THR A 467 45.39 -76.05 38.44
N PHE A 468 45.36 -74.72 38.55
CA PHE A 468 46.54 -73.83 38.59
C PHE A 468 46.75 -73.21 40.00
N SER A 469 48.01 -72.84 40.34
CA SER A 469 48.43 -72.28 41.64
C SER A 469 47.79 -70.93 41.98
N GLU A 470 47.47 -70.67 43.26
CA GLU A 470 46.89 -69.39 43.73
C GLU A 470 47.89 -68.20 43.77
N ASN A 471 49.20 -68.46 43.77
CA ASN A 471 50.22 -67.40 43.67
C ASN A 471 50.54 -67.07 42.20
N TRP A 472 50.72 -65.78 41.90
CA TRP A 472 51.07 -65.29 40.57
C TRP A 472 52.56 -65.49 40.23
N SER A 473 52.84 -66.20 39.14
CA SER A 473 54.17 -66.30 38.51
C SER A 473 54.35 -65.17 37.49
N LYS A 474 55.59 -64.67 37.31
CA LYS A 474 55.89 -63.49 36.45
C LYS A 474 57.21 -63.58 35.71
N ASP A 475 57.25 -63.03 34.50
CA ASP A 475 58.46 -62.80 33.71
C ASP A 475 58.52 -61.38 33.10
N GLY A 476 59.47 -61.14 32.20
CA GLY A 476 59.70 -59.82 31.58
C GLY A 476 58.58 -59.31 30.65
N SER A 477 57.53 -60.09 30.40
CA SER A 477 56.47 -59.72 29.45
C SER A 477 55.06 -59.99 29.97
N LYS A 478 54.87 -61.03 30.79
CA LYS A 478 53.55 -61.48 31.26
C LYS A 478 53.55 -61.97 32.72
N HIS A 479 52.36 -62.10 33.29
CA HIS A 479 52.12 -62.84 34.55
C HIS A 479 51.04 -63.91 34.35
N TRP A 480 51.10 -65.02 35.09
CA TRP A 480 50.19 -66.17 34.97
C TRP A 480 50.10 -66.99 36.26
N HIS A 481 49.07 -67.83 36.33
CA HIS A 481 48.97 -68.91 37.30
C HIS A 481 49.46 -70.22 36.66
N GLU A 482 50.33 -70.96 37.36
CA GLU A 482 51.01 -72.14 36.79
C GLU A 482 50.49 -73.43 37.44
N CYS A 483 50.22 -74.43 36.61
CA CYS A 483 49.84 -75.77 37.07
C CYS A 483 51.12 -76.62 37.20
N SER A 484 51.12 -77.59 38.11
CA SER A 484 52.23 -78.50 38.37
C SER A 484 52.66 -79.36 37.18
N CYS A 485 51.91 -79.37 36.07
CA CYS A 485 52.27 -80.01 34.81
C CYS A 485 52.93 -79.07 33.76
N GLY A 486 53.10 -77.78 34.05
CA GLY A 486 53.79 -76.80 33.19
C GLY A 486 52.88 -75.98 32.27
N GLU A 487 51.58 -76.28 32.23
CA GLU A 487 50.56 -75.45 31.57
C GLU A 487 50.36 -74.13 32.34
N LYS A 488 50.07 -73.05 31.60
CA LYS A 488 49.92 -71.68 32.14
C LYS A 488 48.51 -71.15 31.90
N SER A 489 47.82 -70.77 32.96
CA SER A 489 46.48 -70.14 32.93
C SER A 489 46.57 -68.65 33.28
N ASP A 490 45.61 -67.86 32.80
CA ASP A 490 45.52 -66.44 33.11
C ASP A 490 46.78 -65.66 32.73
N SER A 491 47.42 -66.09 31.63
CA SER A 491 48.61 -65.45 31.09
C SER A 491 48.28 -64.11 30.43
N ALA A 492 48.48 -63.05 31.19
CA ALA A 492 48.19 -61.68 30.77
C ALA A 492 49.47 -60.85 30.71
N ASN A 493 49.47 -59.84 29.83
CA ASN A 493 50.49 -58.80 29.87
C ASN A 493 50.37 -58.03 31.20
N HIS A 494 51.48 -57.51 31.71
CA HIS A 494 51.46 -56.70 32.92
C HIS A 494 50.49 -55.52 32.78
N ALA A 495 49.59 -55.42 33.76
CA ALA A 495 48.57 -54.40 33.81
C ALA A 495 49.06 -53.25 34.69
N PHE A 496 49.06 -52.06 34.12
CA PHE A 496 49.51 -50.83 34.73
C PHE A 496 48.34 -49.85 34.62
N SER A 497 47.85 -49.34 35.75
CA SER A 497 46.68 -48.46 35.82
C SER A 497 46.80 -47.25 34.90
N ASN A 498 48.02 -46.76 34.69
CA ASN A 498 48.36 -45.82 33.63
C ASN A 498 49.67 -46.20 32.94
N ALA A 499 49.89 -45.68 31.73
CA ALA A 499 51.04 -46.01 30.90
C ALA A 499 52.41 -45.58 31.51
N CYS A 500 52.43 -44.85 32.62
CA CYS A 500 53.64 -44.46 33.37
C CYS A 500 53.90 -45.23 34.67
N ASP A 501 53.04 -46.15 35.08
CA ASP A 501 53.30 -46.93 36.29
C ASP A 501 54.46 -47.89 36.06
N THR A 502 55.48 -47.79 36.93
CA THR A 502 56.65 -48.66 36.89
C THR A 502 56.38 -50.00 37.53
N THR A 503 55.24 -50.20 38.21
CA THR A 503 54.95 -51.42 38.97
C THR A 503 53.57 -51.94 38.56
N CYS A 504 53.49 -53.23 38.19
CA CYS A 504 52.25 -53.88 37.78
C CYS A 504 51.35 -54.10 39.00
N ASP A 505 50.11 -53.64 38.91
CA ASP A 505 49.16 -53.56 40.03
C ASP A 505 48.64 -54.93 40.50
N ILE A 506 48.80 -55.96 39.65
CA ILE A 506 48.30 -57.31 39.91
C ILE A 506 49.39 -58.20 40.53
N CYS A 507 50.62 -58.15 40.01
CA CYS A 507 51.68 -59.09 40.38
C CYS A 507 52.96 -58.46 40.96
N GLY A 508 53.01 -57.11 41.07
CA GLY A 508 54.16 -56.38 41.62
C GLY A 508 55.43 -56.51 40.79
N TYR A 509 55.33 -56.61 39.46
CA TYR A 509 56.47 -56.60 38.54
C TYR A 509 56.89 -55.16 38.24
N THR A 510 58.18 -54.82 38.40
CA THR A 510 58.71 -53.48 38.14
C THR A 510 59.37 -53.37 36.77
N ARG A 511 58.91 -52.44 35.92
CA ARG A 511 59.51 -52.05 34.64
C ARG A 511 60.25 -50.72 34.76
N THR A 512 61.32 -50.54 34.02
CA THR A 512 62.02 -49.26 33.92
C THR A 512 61.40 -48.46 32.77
N ILE A 513 60.77 -47.32 33.08
CA ILE A 513 60.25 -46.38 32.07
C ILE A 513 61.14 -45.14 32.10
N THR A 514 61.82 -44.89 30.99
CA THR A 514 62.46 -43.60 30.75
C THR A 514 61.41 -42.68 30.16
N HIS A 515 60.94 -41.71 30.95
CA HIS A 515 60.00 -40.72 30.46
C HIS A 515 60.71 -39.84 29.43
N SER A 516 60.30 -39.93 28.17
CA SER A 516 60.62 -38.94 27.16
C SER A 516 59.47 -37.94 27.12
N TYR A 517 59.58 -36.96 27.99
CA TYR A 517 58.69 -35.81 27.96
C TYR A 517 58.88 -35.10 26.62
N SER A 518 57.75 -34.77 25.99
CA SER A 518 57.73 -33.98 24.77
C SER A 518 58.57 -32.72 24.97
N SER A 519 59.48 -32.42 24.04
CA SER A 519 60.14 -31.11 24.00
C SER A 519 59.13 -29.98 23.83
N ASP A 520 57.95 -30.30 23.29
CA ASP A 520 56.88 -29.37 23.01
C ASP A 520 55.96 -29.23 24.23
N TRP A 521 55.63 -27.99 24.57
CA TRP A 521 54.79 -27.64 25.72
C TRP A 521 53.31 -27.92 25.46
N THR A 522 52.60 -28.41 26.48
CA THR A 522 51.16 -28.69 26.45
C THR A 522 50.45 -27.86 27.52
N SER A 523 49.22 -27.39 27.28
CA SER A 523 48.56 -26.45 28.21
C SER A 523 47.03 -26.49 28.18
N ASP A 524 46.42 -25.97 29.25
CA ASP A 524 44.98 -25.67 29.38
C ASP A 524 44.71 -24.17 29.66
N GLY A 525 43.51 -23.81 30.11
CA GLY A 525 43.13 -22.41 30.38
C GLY A 525 43.81 -21.76 31.60
N VAL A 526 44.54 -22.51 32.44
CA VAL A 526 45.09 -22.01 33.72
C VAL A 526 46.61 -22.19 33.83
N SER A 527 47.19 -23.24 33.23
CA SER A 527 48.65 -23.53 33.32
C SER A 527 49.19 -24.33 32.13
N HIS A 528 50.52 -24.42 31.98
CA HIS A 528 51.22 -25.25 30.99
C HIS A 528 52.24 -26.20 31.62
N TRP A 529 52.49 -27.32 30.94
CA TRP A 529 53.31 -28.45 31.41
C TRP A 529 53.85 -29.25 30.23
N HIS A 530 54.88 -30.06 30.44
CA HIS A 530 55.30 -31.06 29.47
C HIS A 530 54.49 -32.34 29.66
N VAL A 531 53.98 -32.89 28.56
CA VAL A 531 53.26 -34.15 28.57
C VAL A 531 54.22 -35.27 28.25
N CYS A 532 54.22 -36.31 29.08
CA CYS A 532 54.87 -37.55 28.73
C CYS A 532 54.15 -38.16 27.52
N THR A 533 54.87 -38.29 26.40
CA THR A 533 54.35 -38.81 25.12
C THR A 533 53.80 -40.24 25.21
N VAL A 534 54.08 -40.94 26.31
CA VAL A 534 53.70 -42.33 26.54
C VAL A 534 52.44 -42.46 27.42
N CYS A 535 52.20 -41.56 28.38
CA CYS A 535 51.13 -41.76 29.37
C CYS A 535 50.27 -40.54 29.72
N GLY A 536 50.57 -39.37 29.18
CA GLY A 536 49.74 -38.18 29.44
C GLY A 536 50.03 -37.46 30.76
N ASP A 537 50.89 -37.99 31.64
CA ASP A 537 51.25 -37.34 32.90
C ASP A 537 51.94 -35.99 32.66
N LYS A 538 51.64 -35.04 33.54
CA LYS A 538 52.01 -33.62 33.45
C LYS A 538 53.20 -33.32 34.36
N SER A 539 54.33 -32.85 33.82
CA SER A 539 55.49 -32.38 34.61
C SER A 539 55.80 -30.91 34.32
N ASP A 540 56.52 -30.24 35.24
CA ASP A 540 56.86 -28.81 35.14
C ASP A 540 55.66 -27.87 35.02
N ILE A 541 54.59 -28.17 35.77
CA ILE A 541 53.33 -27.41 35.76
C ILE A 541 53.57 -26.01 36.31
N THR A 542 53.52 -25.01 35.42
CA THR A 542 53.70 -23.60 35.76
C THR A 542 52.48 -22.81 35.30
N ALA A 543 52.03 -21.86 36.12
CA ALA A 543 50.97 -20.94 35.72
C ALA A 543 51.42 -20.15 34.49
N HIS A 544 50.48 -19.94 33.56
CA HIS A 544 50.79 -19.19 32.36
C HIS A 544 51.33 -17.79 32.69
N SER A 545 52.50 -17.47 32.16
CA SER A 545 53.19 -16.19 32.38
C SER A 545 53.71 -15.63 31.06
N GLY A 546 53.79 -14.30 31.02
CA GLY A 546 54.18 -13.55 29.82
C GLY A 546 53.08 -13.45 28.76
N GLY A 547 53.15 -12.38 27.96
CA GLY A 547 52.13 -12.04 26.95
C GLY A 547 51.13 -10.98 27.45
N THR A 548 50.55 -10.24 26.52
CA THR A 548 49.56 -9.19 26.79
C THR A 548 48.28 -9.54 26.04
N ALA A 549 47.16 -9.74 26.76
CA ALA A 549 45.86 -10.06 26.16
C ALA A 549 45.29 -8.86 25.41
N ASN A 550 44.56 -9.10 24.32
CA ASN A 550 43.85 -8.06 23.56
C ASN A 550 42.40 -8.49 23.24
N CYS A 551 41.67 -7.65 22.50
CA CYS A 551 40.23 -7.80 22.24
C CYS A 551 39.86 -8.92 21.23
N LEU A 552 40.82 -9.54 20.54
CA LEU A 552 40.59 -10.73 19.70
C LEU A 552 41.19 -12.01 20.27
N HIS A 553 42.37 -11.88 20.88
CA HIS A 553 43.19 -13.01 21.28
C HIS A 553 43.59 -12.82 22.74
N LYS A 554 43.43 -13.90 23.52
CA LYS A 554 43.81 -13.92 24.93
C LYS A 554 45.34 -13.86 25.03
N ALA A 555 45.89 -13.54 26.21
CA ALA A 555 47.34 -13.46 26.37
C ALA A 555 47.97 -14.79 25.94
N VAL A 556 49.00 -14.74 25.10
CA VAL A 556 49.71 -15.94 24.64
C VAL A 556 50.89 -16.15 25.56
N CYS A 557 50.92 -17.30 26.22
CA CYS A 557 51.98 -17.60 27.16
C CYS A 557 53.33 -17.69 26.43
N SER A 558 54.33 -16.96 26.91
CA SER A 558 55.66 -16.87 26.30
C SER A 558 56.46 -18.18 26.33
N VAL A 559 55.94 -19.20 27.01
CA VAL A 559 56.58 -20.50 27.18
C VAL A 559 55.94 -21.57 26.29
N CYS A 560 54.60 -21.69 26.32
CA CYS A 560 53.89 -22.74 25.58
C CYS A 560 53.14 -22.26 24.33
N SER A 561 53.16 -20.96 24.04
CA SER A 561 52.53 -20.34 22.86
C SER A 561 51.03 -20.55 22.71
N LYS A 562 50.31 -20.95 23.78
CA LYS A 562 48.84 -21.06 23.80
C LYS A 562 48.18 -19.88 24.50
N GLU A 563 46.96 -19.57 24.07
CA GLU A 563 46.11 -18.46 24.54
C GLU A 563 45.42 -18.77 25.88
N TYR A 564 45.52 -17.85 26.86
CA TYR A 564 44.97 -18.02 28.20
C TYR A 564 44.51 -16.69 28.84
N GLY A 565 43.59 -16.74 29.82
CA GLY A 565 42.97 -15.57 30.45
C GLY A 565 41.66 -15.11 29.78
N GLU A 566 41.11 -13.96 30.19
CA GLU A 566 40.02 -13.31 29.46
C GLU A 566 40.56 -12.40 28.34
N LEU A 567 39.73 -12.06 27.36
CA LEU A 567 40.10 -11.11 26.31
C LEU A 567 40.42 -9.76 26.96
N GLY A 568 41.50 -9.12 26.51
CA GLY A 568 41.85 -7.79 26.98
C GLY A 568 40.75 -6.80 26.59
N ALA A 569 40.48 -5.81 27.45
CA ALA A 569 39.54 -4.75 27.15
C ALA A 569 39.87 -4.10 25.80
N HIS A 570 38.85 -3.73 25.04
CA HIS A 570 39.03 -3.12 23.72
C HIS A 570 39.84 -1.82 23.84
N ASN A 571 41.03 -1.82 23.25
CA ASN A 571 41.84 -0.61 23.14
C ASN A 571 41.45 0.14 21.87
N TYR A 572 40.43 0.99 22.01
CA TYR A 572 39.86 1.77 20.92
C TYR A 572 40.80 2.91 20.54
N VAL A 573 41.27 2.86 19.30
CA VAL A 573 42.13 3.88 18.70
C VAL A 573 41.40 4.58 17.57
N ASP A 574 41.90 5.76 17.24
CA ASP A 574 41.45 6.55 16.11
C ASP A 574 41.71 5.77 14.80
N ASN A 575 40.66 5.41 14.07
CA ASN A 575 40.73 4.65 12.82
C ASN A 575 39.83 5.28 11.75
N THR A 576 40.39 5.51 10.57
CA THR A 576 39.81 6.31 9.47
C THR A 576 39.36 5.47 8.28
N ASP A 577 39.28 4.15 8.45
CA ASP A 577 38.81 3.20 7.44
C ASP A 577 37.31 3.40 7.14
N ALA A 578 36.90 3.28 5.88
CA ALA A 578 35.58 3.72 5.41
C ALA A 578 34.39 3.04 6.12
N LYS A 579 34.58 1.78 6.54
CA LYS A 579 33.59 1.00 7.31
C LYS A 579 33.31 1.57 8.71
N TYR A 580 34.20 2.39 9.27
CA TYR A 580 34.06 3.05 10.57
C TYR A 580 33.68 4.53 10.47
N LEU A 581 33.47 5.01 9.24
CA LEU A 581 32.93 6.34 9.00
C LEU A 581 31.53 6.46 9.62
N LYS A 582 31.38 7.39 10.56
CA LYS A 582 30.08 7.75 11.13
C LYS A 582 29.41 8.80 10.25
N SER A 583 30.17 9.81 9.85
CA SER A 583 29.73 10.84 8.92
C SER A 583 30.92 11.33 8.10
N ALA A 584 30.72 11.45 6.78
CA ALA A 584 31.71 12.02 5.86
C ALA A 584 32.11 13.44 6.26
N ALA A 585 33.33 13.85 5.89
CA ALA A 585 33.75 15.24 6.04
C ALA A 585 32.82 16.11 5.20
N THR A 586 32.35 17.21 5.77
CA THR A 586 31.57 18.22 5.07
C THR A 586 32.39 19.50 4.95
N CYS A 587 31.86 20.51 4.28
CA CYS A 587 32.59 21.75 4.05
C CYS A 587 32.89 22.59 5.30
N ASN A 588 32.27 22.29 6.45
CA ASN A 588 32.56 22.92 7.75
C ASN A 588 32.96 21.95 8.86
N HIS A 589 32.66 20.66 8.71
CA HIS A 589 32.93 19.65 9.73
C HIS A 589 33.85 18.59 9.16
N LYS A 590 34.89 18.24 9.92
CA LYS A 590 35.78 17.14 9.55
C LYS A 590 35.00 15.82 9.60
N ALA A 591 35.50 14.81 8.89
CA ALA A 591 34.88 13.49 8.93
C ALA A 591 34.91 12.96 10.36
N VAL A 592 33.77 12.43 10.81
CA VAL A 592 33.64 11.82 12.13
C VAL A 592 33.72 10.32 11.96
N TYR A 593 34.65 9.70 12.66
CA TYR A 593 34.83 8.26 12.67
C TYR A 593 34.53 7.71 14.06
N TYR A 594 33.96 6.51 14.10
CA TYR A 594 33.97 5.72 15.32
C TYR A 594 35.39 5.27 15.60
N LYS A 595 35.84 5.35 16.86
CA LYS A 595 37.09 4.68 17.23
C LYS A 595 36.89 3.18 17.04
N SER A 596 37.93 2.49 16.59
CA SER A 596 37.89 1.05 16.40
C SER A 596 38.88 0.38 17.33
N CYS A 597 38.58 -0.81 17.84
CA CYS A 597 39.60 -1.55 18.58
C CYS A 597 40.78 -1.77 17.63
N SER A 598 41.96 -1.31 18.01
CA SER A 598 43.21 -1.46 17.25
C SER A 598 43.55 -2.91 16.87
N VAL A 599 42.86 -3.88 17.48
CA VAL A 599 43.08 -5.30 17.24
C VAL A 599 41.89 -6.00 16.58
N CYS A 600 40.65 -5.86 17.07
CA CYS A 600 39.48 -6.55 16.49
C CYS A 600 38.71 -5.78 15.42
N GLY A 601 38.90 -4.47 15.35
CA GLY A 601 38.11 -3.63 14.47
C GLY A 601 36.65 -3.45 14.91
N GLU A 602 36.22 -3.91 16.08
CA GLU A 602 34.89 -3.56 16.58
C GLU A 602 34.77 -2.04 16.77
N LYS A 603 33.58 -1.52 16.44
CA LYS A 603 33.22 -0.10 16.58
C LYS A 603 32.94 0.22 18.04
N SER A 604 33.57 1.26 18.56
CA SER A 604 33.21 1.82 19.86
C SER A 604 32.00 2.75 19.75
N THR A 605 31.45 3.16 20.90
CA THR A 605 30.47 4.26 20.99
C THR A 605 31.14 5.65 20.97
N GLU A 606 32.45 5.72 21.19
CA GLU A 606 33.23 6.96 21.16
C GLU A 606 33.63 7.35 19.73
N THR A 607 33.62 8.66 19.46
CA THR A 607 33.91 9.20 18.13
C THR A 607 35.03 10.22 18.17
N PHE A 608 35.71 10.41 17.04
CA PHE A 608 36.73 11.44 16.87
C PHE A 608 36.64 12.07 15.46
N GLU A 609 37.11 13.30 15.35
CA GLU A 609 37.16 14.05 14.10
C GLU A 609 38.54 13.93 13.44
N TYR A 610 38.59 13.63 12.15
CA TYR A 610 39.84 13.45 11.43
C TYR A 610 39.76 13.92 9.98
N GLY A 611 40.88 14.41 9.47
CA GLY A 611 41.02 14.92 8.11
C GLY A 611 40.78 16.43 8.02
N ASN A 612 40.85 16.94 6.79
CA ASN A 612 40.40 18.28 6.47
C ASN A 612 38.89 18.26 6.22
N VAL A 613 38.24 19.41 6.39
CA VAL A 613 36.89 19.60 5.87
C VAL A 613 36.90 19.32 4.37
N ASP A 614 35.89 18.63 3.87
CA ASP A 614 35.76 18.37 2.45
C ASP A 614 35.00 19.54 1.82
N SER A 615 35.75 20.44 1.20
CA SER A 615 35.23 21.64 0.57
C SER A 615 34.35 21.37 -0.66
N SER A 616 34.16 20.10 -1.06
CA SER A 616 33.28 19.67 -2.15
C SER A 616 32.05 18.89 -1.67
N ASN A 617 32.02 18.48 -0.40
CA ASN A 617 30.93 17.70 0.17
C ASN A 617 29.99 18.58 1.01
N HIS A 618 28.87 18.97 0.39
CA HIS A 618 27.89 19.91 0.92
C HIS A 618 26.59 19.19 1.24
N VAL A 619 26.55 18.51 2.39
CA VAL A 619 25.45 17.60 2.76
C VAL A 619 24.30 18.34 3.49
N GLY A 620 24.56 19.51 4.08
CA GLY A 620 23.51 20.37 4.65
C GLY A 620 22.72 21.12 3.58
N GLY A 621 21.73 21.90 4.03
CA GLY A 621 20.87 22.67 3.13
C GLY A 621 21.66 23.58 2.18
N THR A 622 21.09 23.85 1.02
CA THR A 622 21.63 24.83 0.07
C THR A 622 20.74 26.06 0.07
N TYR A 623 21.34 27.23 -0.13
CA TYR A 623 20.58 28.45 -0.36
C TYR A 623 21.13 29.17 -1.60
N VAL A 624 20.25 29.91 -2.25
CA VAL A 624 20.54 30.49 -3.56
C VAL A 624 20.84 31.98 -3.38
N LYS A 625 21.94 32.46 -3.97
CA LYS A 625 22.38 33.85 -3.86
C LYS A 625 22.49 34.49 -5.23
N GLY A 626 22.00 35.71 -5.35
CA GLY A 626 21.92 36.39 -6.66
C GLY A 626 20.86 35.79 -7.57
N GLN A 627 19.93 34.97 -7.05
CA GLN A 627 18.75 34.54 -7.79
C GLN A 627 17.98 35.78 -8.19
N LYS A 628 17.72 35.88 -9.49
CA LYS A 628 17.01 36.98 -10.10
C LYS A 628 16.05 36.37 -11.08
N GLU A 629 14.75 36.51 -10.85
CA GLU A 629 13.79 35.98 -11.81
C GLU A 629 13.94 36.67 -13.17
N ALA A 630 13.74 35.91 -14.25
CA ALA A 630 13.72 36.51 -15.57
C ALA A 630 12.55 37.47 -15.66
N SER A 631 12.85 38.70 -16.05
CA SER A 631 11.80 39.67 -16.40
C SER A 631 11.59 39.65 -17.90
N CYS A 632 10.59 40.39 -18.37
CA CYS A 632 10.41 40.64 -19.80
C CYS A 632 11.47 41.60 -20.38
N TYR A 633 12.34 42.20 -19.56
CA TYR A 633 13.35 43.18 -19.97
C TYR A 633 14.79 42.72 -19.79
N GLU A 634 15.06 41.99 -18.71
CA GLU A 634 16.39 41.49 -18.33
C GLU A 634 16.35 39.99 -18.11
N GLU A 635 17.41 39.31 -18.57
CA GLU A 635 17.60 37.89 -18.34
C GLU A 635 17.64 37.62 -16.83
N GLY A 636 16.96 36.56 -16.43
CA GLY A 636 17.02 36.07 -15.08
C GLY A 636 18.32 35.32 -14.85
N TYR A 637 18.56 35.00 -13.60
CA TYR A 637 19.63 34.15 -13.17
C TYR A 637 19.04 33.23 -12.13
N THR A 638 19.17 31.91 -12.32
CA THR A 638 18.67 30.93 -11.34
C THR A 638 19.35 31.08 -9.98
N GLY A 639 20.38 31.93 -9.91
CA GLY A 639 21.16 32.20 -8.72
C GLY A 639 22.25 31.17 -8.53
N ASP A 640 23.35 31.63 -7.96
CA ASP A 640 24.44 30.75 -7.57
C ASP A 640 24.01 29.95 -6.35
N THR A 641 24.19 28.63 -6.41
CA THR A 641 23.90 27.76 -5.29
C THR A 641 25.08 27.82 -4.33
N TYR A 642 24.82 28.27 -3.12
CA TYR A 642 25.76 28.28 -2.01
C TYR A 642 25.37 27.20 -1.01
N CYS A 643 26.36 26.55 -0.40
CA CYS A 643 26.10 25.70 0.74
C CYS A 643 25.74 26.57 1.96
N SER A 644 24.62 26.27 2.63
CA SER A 644 24.17 27.02 3.81
C SER A 644 25.12 26.90 4.99
N ASP A 645 25.87 25.80 5.07
CA ASP A 645 26.80 25.58 6.18
C ASP A 645 28.06 26.43 6.00
N CYS A 646 28.83 26.23 4.92
CA CYS A 646 30.13 26.88 4.71
C CYS A 646 30.11 28.17 3.89
N ASN A 647 28.95 28.55 3.34
CA ASN A 647 28.80 29.76 2.53
C ASN A 647 29.73 29.83 1.30
N VAL A 648 30.19 28.67 0.82
CA VAL A 648 30.98 28.53 -0.41
C VAL A 648 30.04 28.29 -1.58
N LYS A 649 30.37 28.85 -2.75
CA LYS A 649 29.62 28.66 -4.00
C LYS A 649 29.91 27.26 -4.55
N ILE A 650 28.86 26.47 -4.76
CA ILE A 650 28.96 25.04 -5.14
C ILE A 650 28.29 24.74 -6.48
N GLY A 651 27.39 25.63 -6.90
CA GLY A 651 26.78 25.61 -8.23
C GLY A 651 26.78 27.02 -8.80
N THR A 652 27.14 27.17 -10.07
CA THR A 652 26.94 28.42 -10.78
C THR A 652 25.55 28.40 -11.39
N GLY A 653 24.75 29.42 -11.08
CA GLY A 653 23.44 29.58 -11.68
C GLY A 653 23.53 29.68 -13.18
N THR A 654 22.47 29.30 -13.87
CA THR A 654 22.35 29.52 -15.31
C THR A 654 21.54 30.77 -15.57
N VAL A 655 21.87 31.45 -16.67
CA VAL A 655 21.07 32.55 -17.17
C VAL A 655 19.71 31.98 -17.58
N ILE A 656 18.64 32.54 -17.02
CA ILE A 656 17.26 32.27 -17.42
C ILE A 656 16.95 33.26 -18.53
N GLU A 657 16.64 32.77 -19.72
CA GLU A 657 16.24 33.65 -20.81
C GLU A 657 15.04 34.52 -20.41
N LYS A 658 14.93 35.71 -21.00
CA LYS A 658 13.86 36.66 -20.70
C LYS A 658 12.49 36.01 -20.83
N ASN A 659 11.61 36.29 -19.88
CA ASN A 659 10.27 35.75 -19.90
C ASN A 659 9.47 36.33 -21.08
N ALA A 660 8.79 35.46 -21.82
CA ALA A 660 7.83 35.89 -22.84
C ALA A 660 6.69 36.68 -22.18
N HIS A 661 6.21 37.74 -22.85
CA HIS A 661 5.07 38.51 -22.36
C HIS A 661 3.84 37.60 -22.20
N ASN A 662 3.20 37.61 -21.03
CA ASN A 662 2.01 36.82 -20.72
C ASN A 662 0.73 37.69 -20.87
N PRO A 663 -0.08 37.53 -21.93
CA PRO A 663 -1.24 38.39 -22.18
C PRO A 663 -2.42 38.07 -21.27
N ALA A 664 -3.12 39.11 -20.78
CA ALA A 664 -4.35 38.93 -20.00
C ALA A 664 -5.38 38.03 -20.67
N ALA A 665 -6.03 37.18 -19.87
CA ALA A 665 -7.11 36.32 -20.33
C ALA A 665 -8.33 37.12 -20.84
N VAL A 666 -8.54 38.33 -20.33
CA VAL A 666 -9.65 39.23 -20.68
C VAL A 666 -9.14 40.45 -21.45
N TRP A 667 -9.83 40.81 -22.54
CA TRP A 667 -9.53 41.99 -23.35
C TRP A 667 -10.06 43.27 -22.67
N SER A 668 -9.24 44.30 -22.61
CA SER A 668 -9.64 45.67 -22.26
C SER A 668 -10.07 46.43 -23.52
N THR A 669 -11.09 47.28 -23.44
CA THR A 669 -11.70 47.90 -24.64
C THR A 669 -12.06 49.36 -24.41
N ASP A 670 -11.88 50.20 -25.42
CA ASP A 670 -12.46 51.54 -25.51
C ASP A 670 -13.33 51.69 -26.78
N ALA A 671 -13.68 52.92 -27.16
CA ALA A 671 -14.54 53.19 -28.32
C ALA A 671 -13.90 52.78 -29.66
N ASP A 672 -12.57 52.73 -29.75
CA ASP A 672 -11.83 52.61 -31.00
C ASP A 672 -10.96 51.33 -31.06
N TYR A 673 -10.53 50.80 -29.92
CA TYR A 673 -9.57 49.70 -29.81
C TYR A 673 -9.89 48.69 -28.70
N HIS A 674 -9.37 47.47 -28.84
CA HIS A 674 -9.23 46.47 -27.78
C HIS A 674 -7.77 46.05 -27.62
N TRP A 675 -7.34 45.76 -26.39
CA TRP A 675 -5.97 45.33 -26.09
C TRP A 675 -5.92 44.38 -24.90
N LYS A 676 -4.81 43.66 -24.76
CA LYS A 676 -4.49 42.86 -23.57
C LYS A 676 -3.44 43.57 -22.74
N ASN A 677 -3.57 43.50 -21.42
CA ASN A 677 -2.50 43.93 -20.53
C ASN A 677 -1.58 42.76 -20.24
N CYS A 678 -0.27 42.97 -20.21
CA CYS A 678 0.68 41.94 -19.80
C CYS A 678 0.50 41.64 -18.31
N GLN A 679 0.13 40.39 -17.98
CA GLN A 679 -0.10 39.91 -16.61
C GLN A 679 1.19 39.51 -15.88
N THR A 680 2.35 39.59 -16.54
CA THR A 680 3.64 39.44 -15.87
C THR A 680 3.79 40.57 -14.84
N VAL A 681 3.96 40.20 -13.56
CA VAL A 681 4.05 41.12 -12.41
C VAL A 681 5.08 42.23 -12.71
N GLY A 682 4.65 43.50 -12.63
CA GLY A 682 5.48 44.68 -12.90
C GLY A 682 5.61 45.12 -14.37
N CYS A 683 4.99 44.44 -15.35
CA CYS A 683 5.12 44.80 -16.77
C CYS A 683 4.22 45.96 -17.21
N GLY A 684 2.92 45.92 -16.92
CA GLY A 684 1.96 47.00 -17.20
C GLY A 684 1.74 47.37 -18.69
N ASN A 685 2.47 46.78 -19.64
CA ASN A 685 2.38 47.13 -21.04
C ASN A 685 1.10 46.62 -21.71
N ILE A 686 0.60 47.46 -22.61
CA ILE A 686 -0.45 47.15 -23.58
C ILE A 686 0.16 46.29 -24.68
N ILE A 687 -0.35 45.07 -24.81
CA ILE A 687 -0.01 44.10 -25.85
C ILE A 687 -1.26 43.78 -26.67
N ASP A 688 -1.07 43.39 -27.93
CA ASP A 688 -2.15 43.04 -28.87
C ASP A 688 -3.21 44.15 -29.08
N LYS A 689 -2.83 45.43 -28.99
CA LYS A 689 -3.77 46.54 -29.27
C LYS A 689 -4.20 46.53 -30.74
N ALA A 690 -5.48 46.28 -30.98
CA ALA A 690 -6.08 46.23 -32.30
C ALA A 690 -7.40 47.01 -32.34
N ALA A 691 -7.76 47.52 -33.52
CA ALA A 691 -9.04 48.17 -33.72
C ALA A 691 -10.17 47.14 -33.69
N HIS A 692 -11.38 47.56 -33.31
CA HIS A 692 -12.55 46.68 -33.32
C HIS A 692 -12.79 46.07 -34.71
N SER A 693 -12.92 44.75 -34.75
CA SER A 693 -13.05 44.00 -35.98
C SER A 693 -14.02 42.83 -35.85
N GLY A 694 -14.73 42.55 -36.94
CA GLY A 694 -15.78 41.53 -37.00
C GLY A 694 -17.11 41.97 -36.40
N GLY A 695 -18.16 41.21 -36.71
CA GLY A 695 -19.54 41.64 -36.52
C GLY A 695 -20.08 42.35 -37.75
N LYS A 696 -21.35 42.12 -38.06
CA LYS A 696 -22.09 42.88 -39.08
C LYS A 696 -23.15 43.71 -38.37
N ALA A 697 -23.20 44.99 -38.69
CA ALA A 697 -24.33 45.82 -38.26
C ALA A 697 -25.59 45.35 -39.01
N THR A 698 -26.73 45.32 -38.33
CA THR A 698 -28.04 44.96 -38.88
C THR A 698 -28.95 46.18 -38.92
N CYS A 699 -30.15 46.03 -39.47
CA CYS A 699 -31.14 47.11 -39.54
C CYS A 699 -31.61 47.66 -38.17
N VAL A 700 -31.25 47.00 -37.06
CA VAL A 700 -31.59 47.41 -35.68
C VAL A 700 -30.43 47.34 -34.67
N HIS A 701 -29.34 46.61 -34.95
CA HIS A 701 -28.20 46.42 -34.03
C HIS A 701 -26.85 46.81 -34.64
N LYS A 702 -25.94 47.35 -33.81
CA LYS A 702 -24.58 47.73 -34.21
C LYS A 702 -23.70 46.49 -34.37
N ALA A 703 -22.58 46.62 -35.08
CA ALA A 703 -21.65 45.51 -35.23
C ALA A 703 -21.04 45.15 -33.86
N VAL A 704 -20.95 43.87 -33.53
CA VAL A 704 -20.33 43.39 -32.29
C VAL A 704 -18.93 42.89 -32.60
N CYS A 705 -17.92 43.46 -31.94
CA CYS A 705 -16.52 43.11 -32.15
C CYS A 705 -16.30 41.64 -31.85
N SER A 706 -15.83 40.88 -32.84
CA SER A 706 -15.63 39.42 -32.76
C SER A 706 -14.55 38.99 -31.77
N VAL A 707 -13.72 39.94 -31.33
CA VAL A 707 -12.60 39.70 -30.41
C VAL A 707 -12.98 40.00 -28.96
N CYS A 708 -13.66 41.13 -28.72
CA CYS A 708 -13.94 41.61 -27.36
C CYS A 708 -15.42 41.64 -26.97
N GLY A 709 -16.34 41.36 -27.89
CA GLY A 709 -17.78 41.21 -27.62
C GLY A 709 -18.56 42.52 -27.40
N VAL A 710 -17.94 43.68 -27.62
CA VAL A 710 -18.57 45.01 -27.41
C VAL A 710 -19.16 45.53 -28.73
N GLU A 711 -20.32 46.18 -28.66
CA GLU A 711 -20.98 46.85 -29.79
C GLU A 711 -20.22 48.11 -30.23
N TYR A 712 -19.97 48.26 -31.53
CA TYR A 712 -19.23 49.37 -32.11
C TYR A 712 -19.78 49.77 -33.50
N GLY A 713 -19.54 51.01 -33.90
CA GLY A 713 -20.04 51.57 -35.17
C GLY A 713 -21.55 51.89 -35.22
N PRO A 714 -22.06 52.43 -36.35
CA PRO A 714 -23.50 52.67 -36.57
C PRO A 714 -24.25 51.40 -37.04
N VAL A 715 -25.58 51.38 -36.90
CA VAL A 715 -26.46 50.31 -37.43
C VAL A 715 -26.54 50.37 -38.97
N ASP A 716 -26.77 49.25 -39.65
CA ASP A 716 -26.88 49.18 -41.11
C ASP A 716 -28.33 48.96 -41.55
N SER A 717 -29.00 50.04 -41.93
CA SER A 717 -30.40 50.06 -42.35
C SER A 717 -30.73 49.18 -43.57
N ALA A 718 -29.75 48.71 -44.33
CA ALA A 718 -29.97 47.85 -45.50
C ALA A 718 -29.80 46.35 -45.20
N ASN A 719 -29.32 45.99 -44.01
CA ASN A 719 -28.97 44.61 -43.67
C ASN A 719 -30.08 43.91 -42.86
N HIS A 720 -30.92 43.13 -43.55
CA HIS A 720 -32.04 42.36 -43.00
C HIS A 720 -31.69 40.86 -42.89
N GLU A 721 -30.84 40.49 -41.93
CA GLU A 721 -30.33 39.11 -41.83
C GLU A 721 -31.39 38.13 -41.31
N HIS A 722 -32.24 38.54 -40.35
CA HIS A 722 -33.32 37.68 -39.88
C HIS A 722 -34.53 37.80 -40.79
N THR A 723 -34.71 36.80 -41.64
CA THR A 723 -35.85 36.71 -42.54
C THR A 723 -36.68 35.45 -42.27
N GLU A 724 -37.96 35.47 -42.65
CA GLU A 724 -38.81 34.29 -42.71
C GLU A 724 -39.51 34.17 -44.04
N ILE A 725 -39.71 32.92 -44.43
CA ILE A 725 -40.48 32.56 -45.60
C ILE A 725 -41.89 32.21 -45.14
N ARG A 726 -42.88 32.96 -45.62
CA ARG A 726 -44.31 32.75 -45.35
C ARG A 726 -44.97 32.11 -46.58
N GLY A 727 -45.68 31.00 -46.37
CA GLY A 727 -46.54 30.38 -47.39
C GLY A 727 -45.91 29.34 -48.34
N ALA A 728 -44.79 28.71 -47.99
CA ALA A 728 -44.14 27.66 -48.81
C ALA A 728 -44.77 26.25 -48.66
N TYR A 729 -44.75 25.43 -49.71
CA TYR A 729 -45.12 24.00 -49.72
C TYR A 729 -44.35 23.19 -50.79
N ALA A 730 -44.01 21.93 -50.52
CA ALA A 730 -43.08 21.14 -51.36
C ALA A 730 -43.74 20.48 -52.60
N ALA A 731 -42.94 20.18 -53.62
CA ALA A 731 -43.36 19.34 -54.75
C ALA A 731 -43.28 17.86 -54.35
N THR A 732 -44.21 17.06 -54.85
CA THR A 732 -44.25 15.60 -54.68
C THR A 732 -44.17 14.91 -56.04
N GLU A 733 -44.08 13.58 -56.06
CA GLU A 733 -44.19 12.78 -57.29
C GLU A 733 -45.53 13.05 -58.04
N ASP A 734 -46.55 13.64 -57.36
CA ASP A 734 -47.89 13.93 -57.89
C ASP A 734 -48.35 15.41 -57.88
N THR A 735 -47.66 16.36 -57.24
CA THR A 735 -48.05 17.79 -57.20
C THR A 735 -46.85 18.75 -57.28
N THR A 736 -47.03 19.94 -57.88
CA THR A 736 -46.03 21.02 -57.89
C THR A 736 -45.99 21.75 -56.53
N GLY A 737 -44.81 22.20 -56.10
CA GLY A 737 -44.61 22.98 -54.86
C GLY A 737 -44.51 24.50 -55.08
N TYR A 738 -44.48 25.30 -54.02
CA TYR A 738 -44.21 26.75 -54.01
C TYR A 738 -43.22 27.12 -52.90
N THR A 739 -42.30 28.04 -53.15
CA THR A 739 -41.17 28.33 -52.24
C THR A 739 -41.48 29.37 -51.15
N GLY A 740 -42.63 30.06 -51.18
CA GLY A 740 -43.04 31.07 -50.17
C GLY A 740 -42.37 32.46 -50.30
N ASP A 741 -42.98 33.48 -49.70
CA ASP A 741 -42.53 34.89 -49.72
C ASP A 741 -41.62 35.24 -48.53
N THR A 742 -40.56 36.02 -48.73
CA THR A 742 -39.55 36.35 -47.71
C THR A 742 -39.81 37.71 -47.03
N TYR A 743 -39.85 37.74 -45.70
CA TYR A 743 -40.07 38.91 -44.83
C TYR A 743 -38.92 39.07 -43.82
N CYS A 744 -38.52 40.29 -43.46
CA CYS A 744 -37.60 40.52 -42.33
C CYS A 744 -38.36 40.34 -41.00
N LYS A 745 -37.82 39.58 -40.05
CA LYS A 745 -38.38 39.41 -38.71
C LYS A 745 -38.14 40.61 -37.80
N ASP A 746 -37.00 41.27 -37.95
CA ASP A 746 -36.57 42.34 -37.04
C ASP A 746 -37.32 43.66 -37.28
N CYS A 747 -37.64 43.96 -38.54
CA CYS A 747 -38.37 45.18 -38.93
C CYS A 747 -39.72 44.90 -39.64
N ASN A 748 -40.13 43.63 -39.74
CA ASN A 748 -41.39 43.16 -40.33
C ASN A 748 -41.66 43.59 -41.79
N THR A 749 -40.63 43.97 -42.54
CA THR A 749 -40.75 44.44 -43.94
C THR A 749 -40.67 43.28 -44.94
N LYS A 750 -41.54 43.26 -45.96
CA LYS A 750 -41.50 42.25 -47.04
C LYS A 750 -40.28 42.49 -47.94
N ILE A 751 -39.44 41.46 -48.12
CA ILE A 751 -38.17 41.56 -48.86
C ILE A 751 -38.28 40.95 -50.26
N ALA A 752 -38.99 39.82 -50.44
CA ALA A 752 -39.11 39.15 -51.74
C ALA A 752 -40.36 38.23 -51.85
N THR A 753 -40.77 37.86 -53.07
CA THR A 753 -41.89 36.92 -53.36
C THR A 753 -41.38 35.61 -53.96
N GLY A 754 -41.99 34.47 -53.59
CA GLY A 754 -41.57 33.11 -53.95
C GLY A 754 -41.91 32.60 -55.36
N THR A 755 -41.50 31.37 -55.69
CA THR A 755 -41.62 30.71 -57.02
C THR A 755 -42.09 29.25 -56.94
N VAL A 756 -42.58 28.65 -58.04
CA VAL A 756 -43.20 27.30 -58.10
C VAL A 756 -42.19 26.20 -58.52
N ILE A 757 -42.24 24.99 -57.92
CA ILE A 757 -41.32 23.83 -58.06
C ILE A 757 -42.02 22.61 -58.73
N GLY A 758 -41.33 21.86 -59.63
CA GLY A 758 -41.82 20.62 -60.31
C GLY A 758 -41.48 19.26 -59.63
N LYS A 759 -41.95 18.11 -60.18
CA LYS A 759 -41.92 16.71 -59.62
C LYS A 759 -40.62 15.88 -59.95
N LEU A 760 -40.27 14.73 -59.29
CA LEU A 760 -38.89 14.07 -59.24
C LEU A 760 -38.75 12.51 -59.54
N ASP A 761 -37.53 11.94 -59.89
CA ASP A 761 -37.15 10.51 -60.35
C ASP A 761 -35.68 9.96 -59.97
N HIS A 762 -35.26 8.62 -60.00
CA HIS A 762 -33.86 8.07 -59.61
C HIS A 762 -33.21 6.71 -60.22
N THR A 763 -31.88 6.34 -60.00
CA THR A 763 -31.00 5.25 -60.66
C THR A 763 -29.94 4.37 -59.82
N HIS A 764 -29.44 3.18 -60.33
CA HIS A 764 -28.53 2.11 -59.71
C HIS A 764 -26.98 2.06 -60.06
N ASN A 765 -26.11 1.26 -59.37
CA ASN A 765 -24.61 1.17 -59.51
C ASN A 765 -23.95 -0.24 -59.26
N MET A 766 -23.17 -0.87 -60.19
CA MET A 766 -22.81 -2.32 -60.26
C MET A 766 -21.30 -2.71 -60.37
N THR A 767 -20.90 -3.93 -59.93
CA THR A 767 -19.52 -4.52 -59.96
C THR A 767 -19.49 -6.03 -60.34
N ALA A 768 -18.52 -6.55 -61.12
CA ALA A 768 -18.43 -7.95 -61.61
C ALA A 768 -17.40 -8.88 -60.88
N VAL A 769 -17.66 -10.20 -60.83
CA VAL A 769 -16.82 -11.27 -60.22
C VAL A 769 -16.66 -12.49 -61.16
N ALA A 770 -15.45 -13.08 -61.26
CA ALA A 770 -15.07 -14.14 -62.21
C ALA A 770 -15.14 -15.61 -61.67
N ALA A 771 -15.15 -16.61 -62.56
CA ALA A 771 -15.31 -18.05 -62.25
C ALA A 771 -13.99 -18.79 -61.90
N LYS A 772 -14.06 -19.89 -61.10
CA LYS A 772 -12.92 -20.71 -60.63
C LYS A 772 -13.27 -22.22 -60.49
N PRO A 773 -12.43 -23.19 -60.92
CA PRO A 773 -12.75 -24.65 -60.85
C PRO A 773 -12.45 -25.32 -59.48
N ALA A 774 -12.99 -26.54 -59.24
CA ALA A 774 -12.86 -27.33 -57.99
C ALA A 774 -11.78 -28.44 -58.06
N THR A 775 -11.24 -28.87 -56.91
CA THR A 775 -10.20 -29.93 -56.74
C THR A 775 -10.59 -30.96 -55.67
N CYS A 776 -9.81 -32.03 -55.45
CA CYS A 776 -10.05 -33.02 -54.38
C CYS A 776 -9.79 -32.47 -52.95
N THR A 777 -9.46 -31.17 -52.82
CA THR A 777 -9.24 -30.47 -51.54
C THR A 777 -9.91 -29.08 -51.44
N ALA A 778 -10.55 -28.53 -52.50
CA ALA A 778 -11.22 -27.22 -52.47
C ALA A 778 -12.40 -27.08 -53.48
N VAL A 779 -13.42 -26.28 -53.15
CA VAL A 779 -14.62 -25.97 -54.00
C VAL A 779 -14.37 -24.83 -55.01
N GLY A 780 -15.13 -24.78 -56.12
CA GLY A 780 -15.07 -23.74 -57.17
C GLY A 780 -16.33 -22.85 -57.28
N ASN A 781 -16.40 -21.89 -58.23
CA ASN A 781 -17.57 -21.03 -58.50
C ASN A 781 -17.74 -20.54 -59.96
N THR A 782 -18.94 -20.05 -60.35
CA THR A 782 -19.26 -19.36 -61.62
C THR A 782 -19.24 -17.81 -61.49
N ALA A 783 -19.31 -17.06 -62.60
CA ALA A 783 -19.24 -15.58 -62.62
C ALA A 783 -20.58 -14.86 -62.30
N TYR A 784 -20.56 -13.66 -61.70
CA TYR A 784 -21.76 -12.87 -61.30
C TYR A 784 -21.50 -11.34 -61.10
N TRP A 785 -22.56 -10.52 -60.91
CA TRP A 785 -22.52 -9.07 -60.63
C TRP A 785 -23.13 -8.68 -59.27
N TYR A 786 -22.74 -7.53 -58.69
CA TYR A 786 -23.18 -7.03 -57.38
C TYR A 786 -23.45 -5.52 -57.37
N CYS A 787 -24.64 -5.09 -56.91
CA CYS A 787 -25.02 -3.67 -56.80
C CYS A 787 -24.60 -3.08 -55.46
N THR A 788 -23.81 -2.01 -55.47
CA THR A 788 -23.35 -1.36 -54.23
C THR A 788 -24.41 -0.47 -53.59
N LYS A 789 -25.40 0.04 -54.35
CA LYS A 789 -26.49 0.86 -53.80
C LYS A 789 -27.58 0.04 -53.10
N CYS A 790 -27.96 -1.11 -53.65
CA CYS A 790 -29.04 -1.94 -53.09
C CYS A 790 -28.57 -3.28 -52.51
N GLN A 791 -27.25 -3.55 -52.51
CA GLN A 791 -26.59 -4.71 -51.89
C GLN A 791 -27.15 -6.08 -52.33
N LYS A 792 -27.50 -6.20 -53.62
CA LYS A 792 -28.06 -7.41 -54.21
C LYS A 792 -27.15 -7.94 -55.31
N TYR A 793 -27.23 -9.24 -55.59
CA TYR A 793 -26.45 -9.92 -56.62
C TYR A 793 -27.29 -10.09 -57.88
N PHE A 794 -26.69 -9.91 -59.05
CA PHE A 794 -27.38 -9.92 -60.33
C PHE A 794 -26.61 -10.78 -61.33
N ALA A 795 -27.34 -11.41 -62.26
CA ALA A 795 -26.73 -12.14 -63.37
C ALA A 795 -26.19 -11.19 -64.46
N ASP A 796 -26.68 -9.95 -64.50
CA ASP A 796 -26.39 -8.96 -65.54
C ASP A 796 -26.04 -7.57 -64.96
N GLU A 797 -25.35 -6.77 -65.77
CA GLU A 797 -24.86 -5.43 -65.42
C GLU A 797 -25.98 -4.38 -65.34
N SER A 798 -27.17 -4.63 -65.89
CA SER A 798 -28.29 -3.67 -65.89
C SER A 798 -29.13 -3.70 -64.60
N GLY A 799 -28.89 -4.66 -63.71
CA GLY A 799 -29.60 -4.78 -62.43
C GLY A 799 -31.04 -5.26 -62.56
N MET A 800 -31.40 -5.86 -63.70
CA MET A 800 -32.76 -6.33 -63.97
C MET A 800 -33.00 -7.78 -63.51
N THR A 801 -31.96 -8.62 -63.44
CA THR A 801 -32.09 -10.04 -63.08
C THR A 801 -31.32 -10.38 -61.80
N GLU A 802 -32.00 -10.35 -60.65
CA GLU A 802 -31.43 -10.67 -59.33
C GLU A 802 -31.21 -12.19 -59.13
N ILE A 803 -30.08 -12.59 -58.55
CA ILE A 803 -29.69 -14.00 -58.27
C ILE A 803 -29.20 -14.20 -56.83
N LYS A 804 -29.03 -15.46 -56.38
CA LYS A 804 -28.47 -15.82 -55.07
C LYS A 804 -27.04 -16.35 -55.19
N LEU A 805 -26.17 -16.00 -54.24
CA LEU A 805 -24.75 -16.38 -54.26
C LEU A 805 -24.51 -17.90 -54.17
N SER A 806 -25.37 -18.65 -53.45
CA SER A 806 -25.29 -20.11 -53.31
C SER A 806 -25.35 -20.85 -54.64
N ASP A 807 -26.01 -20.26 -55.63
CA ASP A 807 -26.28 -20.91 -56.91
C ASP A 807 -25.06 -20.90 -57.83
N THR A 808 -23.94 -20.33 -57.34
CA THR A 808 -22.69 -20.18 -58.10
C THR A 808 -21.60 -21.21 -57.73
N VAL A 809 -21.78 -22.12 -56.75
CA VAL A 809 -20.72 -22.98 -56.18
C VAL A 809 -20.57 -24.37 -56.87
N ILE A 810 -19.33 -24.88 -57.04
CA ILE A 810 -18.99 -26.19 -57.64
C ILE A 810 -18.28 -27.14 -56.62
N PRO A 811 -18.73 -28.40 -56.39
CA PRO A 811 -18.16 -29.35 -55.38
C PRO A 811 -16.82 -30.07 -55.72
N MET A 812 -16.17 -30.70 -54.71
CA MET A 812 -14.86 -31.42 -54.80
C MET A 812 -14.90 -32.82 -55.50
N ILE A 813 -13.72 -33.37 -55.90
CA ILE A 813 -13.55 -34.65 -56.66
C ILE A 813 -12.98 -35.82 -55.79
N ASN A 814 -13.30 -37.11 -56.08
CA ASN A 814 -12.93 -38.35 -55.33
C ASN A 814 -11.58 -39.04 -55.76
N HIS A 815 -10.97 -39.86 -54.89
CA HIS A 815 -9.65 -40.56 -55.08
C HIS A 815 -9.67 -41.82 -56.01
N SER A 816 -8.51 -42.17 -56.63
CA SER A 816 -8.27 -43.34 -57.54
C SER A 816 -6.92 -44.06 -57.27
N TYR A 817 -6.85 -45.40 -57.26
CA TYR A 817 -5.67 -46.22 -56.88
C TYR A 817 -5.34 -47.32 -57.92
N THR A 818 -4.14 -47.35 -58.53
CA THR A 818 -3.85 -48.25 -59.69
C THR A 818 -2.55 -49.08 -59.67
N VAL A 819 -1.59 -48.86 -58.75
CA VAL A 819 -0.26 -49.54 -58.77
C VAL A 819 0.01 -50.46 -57.55
N LEU A 820 0.36 -51.74 -57.77
CA LEU A 820 0.71 -52.73 -56.72
C LEU A 820 2.18 -52.63 -56.28
N GLN A 821 2.44 -52.68 -54.98
CA GLN A 821 3.75 -52.58 -54.32
C GLN A 821 3.96 -53.76 -53.36
N SER A 822 5.19 -54.21 -53.10
CA SER A 822 5.49 -55.37 -52.23
C SER A 822 6.79 -55.24 -51.43
N ASP A 823 6.81 -55.74 -50.19
CA ASP A 823 7.98 -55.86 -49.30
C ASP A 823 8.10 -57.26 -48.64
N ASP A 824 8.92 -57.38 -47.60
CA ASP A 824 9.21 -58.63 -46.87
C ASP A 824 7.98 -59.19 -46.13
N ASN A 825 6.98 -58.36 -45.84
CA ASN A 825 5.77 -58.72 -45.08
C ASN A 825 4.52 -58.89 -45.97
N GLY A 826 4.51 -58.34 -47.19
CA GLY A 826 3.41 -58.55 -48.15
C GLY A 826 3.27 -57.50 -49.27
N HIS A 827 2.08 -57.35 -49.87
CA HIS A 827 1.80 -56.42 -50.99
C HIS A 827 0.51 -55.54 -50.86
N TRP A 828 0.50 -54.28 -51.38
CA TRP A 828 -0.57 -53.24 -51.30
C TRP A 828 -0.63 -52.22 -52.50
N TYR A 829 -1.63 -51.31 -52.58
CA TYR A 829 -1.81 -50.28 -53.65
C TYR A 829 -1.73 -48.80 -53.16
N LYS A 830 -1.34 -47.83 -54.03
CA LYS A 830 -1.18 -46.38 -53.73
C LYS A 830 -2.05 -45.47 -54.65
N CYS A 831 -2.53 -44.31 -54.15
CA CYS A 831 -3.32 -43.29 -54.87
C CYS A 831 -2.45 -42.40 -55.75
N ASP A 832 -2.94 -42.03 -56.94
CA ASP A 832 -2.12 -41.37 -57.97
C ASP A 832 -1.94 -39.84 -57.77
N ASP A 833 -2.86 -39.16 -57.08
CA ASP A 833 -2.85 -37.69 -56.93
C ASP A 833 -2.47 -37.15 -55.52
N CYS A 834 -2.47 -37.99 -54.47
CA CYS A 834 -2.28 -37.51 -53.07
C CYS A 834 -1.57 -38.49 -52.09
N ASP A 835 -0.89 -39.53 -52.61
CA ASP A 835 -0.02 -40.46 -51.86
C ASP A 835 -0.66 -41.42 -50.83
N ALA A 836 -1.98 -41.51 -50.68
CA ALA A 836 -2.66 -42.46 -49.79
C ALA A 836 -2.46 -43.97 -50.17
N LYS A 837 -2.49 -44.93 -49.21
CA LYS A 837 -2.20 -46.39 -49.40
C LYS A 837 -3.32 -47.35 -48.92
N THR A 838 -3.41 -48.56 -49.47
CA THR A 838 -4.29 -49.68 -49.03
C THR A 838 -3.57 -50.73 -48.14
N ALA A 839 -4.26 -51.75 -47.60
CA ALA A 839 -3.74 -52.76 -46.64
C ALA A 839 -2.94 -53.94 -47.27
N VAL A 840 -2.04 -54.60 -46.51
CA VAL A 840 -0.94 -55.51 -46.98
C VAL A 840 -1.27 -57.04 -46.90
N THR A 841 -0.83 -57.87 -47.88
CA THR A 841 -1.06 -59.37 -47.99
C THR A 841 0.23 -60.24 -48.17
N ALA A 842 0.42 -61.41 -47.51
CA ALA A 842 1.71 -62.19 -47.38
C ALA A 842 2.09 -63.25 -48.48
N HIS A 843 3.32 -63.83 -48.46
CA HIS A 843 4.01 -64.71 -49.49
C HIS A 843 3.79 -66.26 -49.40
N SER A 844 3.93 -67.05 -50.50
CA SER A 844 3.83 -68.57 -50.54
C SER A 844 4.49 -69.35 -51.74
N GLY A 845 5.16 -70.52 -51.53
CA GLY A 845 5.82 -71.51 -52.47
C GLY A 845 7.36 -71.88 -52.29
N GLY A 846 7.86 -73.12 -52.60
CA GLY A 846 9.32 -73.47 -52.83
C GLY A 846 10.14 -74.32 -51.79
N THR A 847 11.40 -74.75 -52.07
CA THR A 847 12.38 -75.48 -51.17
C THR A 847 13.84 -74.94 -51.24
N ALA A 848 14.60 -74.94 -50.12
CA ALA A 848 15.89 -74.21 -49.96
C ALA A 848 17.18 -75.09 -49.77
N THR A 849 18.38 -74.54 -50.08
CA THR A 849 19.75 -75.11 -49.91
C THR A 849 20.68 -74.17 -49.12
N CYS A 850 21.95 -74.53 -48.81
CA CYS A 850 22.88 -73.67 -48.03
C CYS A 850 23.38 -72.41 -48.79
N GLN A 851 22.92 -72.19 -50.02
CA GLN A 851 23.21 -70.98 -50.81
C GLN A 851 21.97 -70.32 -51.42
N HIS A 852 20.80 -70.98 -51.51
CA HIS A 852 19.57 -70.40 -52.09
C HIS A 852 18.31 -70.68 -51.27
N LYS A 853 17.45 -69.67 -51.09
CA LYS A 853 16.16 -69.71 -50.35
C LYS A 853 14.99 -70.19 -51.24
N ALA A 854 13.82 -70.49 -50.67
CA ALA A 854 12.61 -70.84 -51.43
C ALA A 854 12.04 -69.60 -52.17
N VAL A 855 11.26 -69.74 -53.26
CA VAL A 855 10.76 -68.61 -54.09
C VAL A 855 9.22 -68.56 -54.11
N CYS A 856 8.66 -67.38 -53.83
CA CYS A 856 7.22 -67.10 -53.77
C CYS A 856 6.56 -67.12 -55.15
N SER A 857 5.47 -67.87 -55.27
CA SER A 857 4.75 -68.13 -56.52
C SER A 857 3.89 -66.96 -57.05
N VAL A 858 3.61 -65.94 -56.23
CA VAL A 858 2.75 -64.79 -56.59
C VAL A 858 3.56 -63.60 -57.13
N CYS A 859 4.69 -63.28 -56.50
CA CYS A 859 5.51 -62.12 -56.89
C CYS A 859 6.94 -62.50 -57.37
N GLY A 860 7.31 -63.79 -57.32
CA GLY A 860 8.59 -64.29 -57.82
C GLY A 860 9.83 -63.99 -56.96
N LYS A 861 9.65 -63.53 -55.71
CA LYS A 861 10.77 -63.20 -54.80
C LYS A 861 11.15 -64.36 -53.87
N GLU A 862 12.44 -64.48 -53.54
CA GLU A 862 12.96 -65.45 -52.56
C GLU A 862 12.49 -65.14 -51.13
N TYR A 863 12.09 -66.16 -50.37
CA TYR A 863 11.65 -66.07 -48.98
C TYR A 863 11.97 -67.37 -48.18
N GLY A 864 12.12 -67.28 -46.86
CA GLY A 864 12.55 -68.40 -45.99
C GLY A 864 14.06 -68.45 -45.67
N GLU A 865 14.55 -69.54 -45.07
CA GLU A 865 15.95 -69.74 -44.62
C GLU A 865 16.72 -70.82 -45.44
N LEU A 866 18.06 -70.81 -45.36
CA LEU A 866 19.02 -71.66 -46.08
C LEU A 866 19.31 -73.01 -45.34
N GLY A 867 19.82 -74.03 -46.04
CA GLY A 867 20.24 -75.35 -45.48
C GLY A 867 21.65 -75.39 -44.83
N ALA A 868 22.06 -76.48 -44.15
CA ALA A 868 23.26 -76.55 -43.25
C ALA A 868 24.65 -76.89 -43.89
N HIS A 869 25.78 -76.61 -43.18
CA HIS A 869 27.21 -76.63 -43.65
C HIS A 869 28.15 -77.76 -43.08
N ASN A 870 29.37 -77.99 -43.66
CA ASN A 870 30.39 -79.02 -43.27
C ASN A 870 31.89 -78.52 -43.33
N TYR A 871 32.71 -78.60 -42.24
CA TYR A 871 33.95 -77.79 -41.99
C TYR A 871 35.33 -78.56 -41.85
N VAL A 872 36.49 -77.95 -42.25
CA VAL A 872 37.91 -78.45 -42.25
C VAL A 872 39.01 -77.40 -41.89
N GLU A 873 40.23 -77.77 -41.46
CA GLU A 873 41.32 -76.83 -41.06
C GLU A 873 41.92 -75.98 -42.21
N ASN A 874 42.14 -74.68 -41.96
CA ASN A 874 42.64 -73.72 -42.96
C ASN A 874 43.42 -72.54 -42.32
N THR A 875 44.66 -72.29 -42.76
CA THR A 875 45.58 -71.24 -42.21
C THR A 875 45.60 -69.94 -43.02
N ASP A 876 44.66 -69.77 -43.94
CA ASP A 876 44.50 -68.50 -44.66
C ASP A 876 44.08 -67.39 -43.67
N THR A 877 44.65 -66.20 -43.84
CA THR A 877 44.44 -65.02 -42.97
C THR A 877 42.97 -64.67 -42.74
N LYS A 878 42.08 -64.95 -43.70
CA LYS A 878 40.63 -64.76 -43.54
C LYS A 878 39.98 -65.66 -42.47
N TYR A 879 40.62 -66.77 -42.12
CA TYR A 879 40.18 -67.67 -41.05
C TYR A 879 40.95 -67.46 -39.74
N LEU A 880 41.85 -66.48 -39.68
CA LEU A 880 42.50 -66.08 -38.43
C LEU A 880 41.44 -65.69 -37.38
N LYS A 881 41.54 -66.28 -36.20
CA LYS A 881 40.75 -65.94 -35.02
C LYS A 881 41.43 -64.85 -34.21
N SER A 882 42.72 -65.04 -33.95
CA SER A 882 43.52 -64.08 -33.18
C SER A 882 44.96 -64.12 -33.65
N ALA A 883 45.52 -62.95 -33.91
CA ALA A 883 46.94 -62.80 -34.22
C ALA A 883 47.81 -63.13 -32.99
N ALA A 884 49.08 -63.44 -33.23
CA ALA A 884 50.04 -63.65 -32.15
C ALA A 884 50.26 -62.36 -31.34
N THR A 885 50.35 -62.48 -30.02
CA THR A 885 50.53 -61.38 -29.07
C THR A 885 51.89 -61.49 -28.37
N CYS A 886 52.23 -60.55 -27.48
CA CYS A 886 53.48 -60.57 -26.73
C CYS A 886 53.65 -61.78 -25.79
N THR A 887 52.61 -62.59 -25.59
CA THR A 887 52.63 -63.80 -24.73
C THR A 887 52.02 -65.06 -25.37
N HIS A 888 51.24 -64.98 -26.47
CA HIS A 888 50.52 -66.11 -27.08
C HIS A 888 50.63 -66.18 -28.61
N LYS A 889 50.55 -67.40 -29.18
CA LYS A 889 50.64 -67.68 -30.63
C LYS A 889 49.29 -67.40 -31.34
N ALA A 890 49.30 -67.34 -32.67
CA ALA A 890 48.09 -67.09 -33.46
C ALA A 890 47.13 -68.30 -33.50
N VAL A 891 45.82 -68.04 -33.51
CA VAL A 891 44.73 -69.04 -33.54
C VAL A 891 43.91 -68.87 -34.82
N TYR A 892 43.50 -69.95 -35.48
CA TYR A 892 42.68 -69.96 -36.71
C TYR A 892 41.41 -70.81 -36.55
N TYR A 893 40.35 -70.51 -37.30
CA TYR A 893 39.10 -71.29 -37.38
C TYR A 893 39.13 -72.30 -38.53
N GLN A 894 38.39 -73.40 -38.39
CA GLN A 894 38.09 -74.32 -39.50
C GLN A 894 37.11 -73.68 -40.51
N SER A 895 37.00 -74.17 -41.75
CA SER A 895 36.21 -73.59 -42.85
C SER A 895 35.47 -74.65 -43.69
N CYS A 896 34.30 -74.31 -44.22
CA CYS A 896 33.37 -75.20 -44.90
C CYS A 896 33.89 -75.59 -46.28
N SER A 897 33.95 -76.88 -46.59
CA SER A 897 34.59 -77.37 -47.82
C SER A 897 33.84 -77.02 -49.11
N VAL A 898 32.57 -76.61 -49.03
CA VAL A 898 31.71 -76.32 -50.20
C VAL A 898 31.59 -74.83 -50.49
N CYS A 899 31.38 -73.99 -49.48
CA CYS A 899 31.18 -72.54 -49.65
C CYS A 899 32.24 -71.67 -48.98
N GLY A 900 33.17 -72.26 -48.22
CA GLY A 900 34.22 -71.52 -47.51
C GLY A 900 33.75 -70.77 -46.26
N GLU A 901 32.51 -70.98 -45.82
CA GLU A 901 31.96 -70.48 -44.55
C GLU A 901 32.87 -70.84 -43.36
N LYS A 902 33.01 -69.95 -42.39
CA LYS A 902 33.92 -70.12 -41.26
C LYS A 902 33.24 -70.92 -40.14
N GLY A 903 33.82 -72.04 -39.76
CA GLY A 903 33.33 -72.91 -38.68
C GLY A 903 33.68 -72.38 -37.29
N THR A 904 33.17 -73.04 -36.25
CA THR A 904 33.36 -72.62 -34.84
C THR A 904 34.58 -73.25 -34.16
N ASN A 905 35.07 -74.38 -34.66
CA ASN A 905 36.25 -75.08 -34.13
C ASN A 905 37.55 -74.37 -34.53
N THR A 906 38.56 -74.39 -33.64
CA THR A 906 39.79 -73.59 -33.78
C THR A 906 41.06 -74.38 -33.47
N PHE A 907 42.19 -73.91 -34.01
CA PHE A 907 43.52 -74.50 -33.79
C PHE A 907 44.64 -73.42 -33.73
N GLU A 908 45.76 -73.73 -33.07
CA GLU A 908 46.91 -72.80 -32.85
C GLU A 908 48.08 -73.04 -33.82
N TYR A 909 48.72 -71.96 -34.30
CA TYR A 909 49.81 -72.02 -35.28
C TYR A 909 50.71 -70.75 -35.26
N GLY A 910 52.05 -70.87 -35.12
CA GLY A 910 53.04 -69.75 -35.22
C GLY A 910 53.97 -69.51 -34.01
N GLU A 911 54.66 -68.35 -33.95
CA GLU A 911 55.45 -67.81 -32.80
C GLU A 911 54.80 -66.54 -32.22
N VAL A 912 55.19 -66.10 -31.01
CA VAL A 912 54.65 -64.92 -30.30
C VAL A 912 55.21 -63.59 -30.86
N ASN A 913 54.46 -62.49 -30.81
CA ASN A 913 54.86 -61.19 -31.37
C ASN A 913 55.06 -60.11 -30.28
N SER A 914 56.31 -59.74 -30.00
CA SER A 914 56.70 -58.83 -28.91
C SER A 914 56.30 -57.37 -29.09
N SER A 915 55.82 -56.96 -30.28
CA SER A 915 55.37 -55.59 -30.56
C SER A 915 53.84 -55.45 -30.58
N ASN A 916 53.11 -56.55 -30.42
CA ASN A 916 51.66 -56.58 -30.50
C ASN A 916 51.02 -56.73 -29.09
N HIS A 917 50.75 -55.59 -28.45
CA HIS A 917 50.18 -55.48 -27.10
C HIS A 917 48.65 -55.28 -27.18
N VAL A 918 47.89 -56.37 -27.13
CA VAL A 918 46.42 -56.37 -27.36
C VAL A 918 45.62 -56.50 -26.05
N GLY A 919 46.31 -56.65 -24.91
CA GLY A 919 45.70 -56.71 -23.58
C GLY A 919 45.37 -55.35 -23.00
N SER A 920 44.68 -55.37 -21.86
CA SER A 920 44.28 -54.16 -21.14
C SER A 920 45.48 -53.24 -20.92
N THR A 921 45.25 -51.94 -21.01
CA THR A 921 46.24 -50.90 -20.69
C THR A 921 45.82 -50.16 -19.44
N TYR A 922 46.78 -49.67 -18.66
CA TYR A 922 46.48 -48.77 -17.53
C TYR A 922 47.25 -47.46 -17.67
N LYS A 923 46.68 -46.41 -17.07
CA LYS A 923 47.18 -45.03 -17.15
C LYS A 923 47.93 -44.67 -15.87
N VAL A 924 49.09 -44.04 -16.01
CA VAL A 924 49.92 -43.58 -14.88
C VAL A 924 50.11 -42.07 -14.98
N GLY A 925 49.88 -41.36 -13.87
CA GLY A 925 50.04 -39.90 -13.79
C GLY A 925 48.86 -39.09 -14.35
N GLN A 926 47.68 -39.69 -14.51
CA GLN A 926 46.49 -39.01 -15.01
C GLN A 926 45.99 -37.95 -14.01
N LYS A 927 45.75 -36.73 -14.49
CA LYS A 927 45.24 -35.59 -13.72
C LYS A 927 44.19 -34.87 -14.54
N GLU A 928 42.97 -34.70 -14.04
CA GLU A 928 41.91 -34.00 -14.80
C GLU A 928 42.16 -32.50 -14.86
N ALA A 929 41.73 -31.87 -15.96
CA ALA A 929 41.81 -30.42 -16.11
C ALA A 929 40.74 -29.75 -15.26
N THR A 930 41.14 -28.76 -14.46
CA THR A 930 40.22 -27.93 -13.68
C THR A 930 40.05 -26.58 -14.38
N CYS A 931 39.16 -25.73 -13.88
CA CYS A 931 39.06 -24.33 -14.35
C CYS A 931 40.28 -23.47 -13.97
N TYR A 932 41.22 -23.99 -13.16
CA TYR A 932 42.40 -23.25 -12.68
C TYR A 932 43.75 -23.87 -13.09
N GLU A 933 43.83 -25.19 -13.25
CA GLU A 933 45.05 -25.91 -13.62
C GLU A 933 44.84 -26.81 -14.83
N GLU A 934 45.85 -26.87 -15.71
CA GLU A 934 45.85 -27.78 -16.87
C GLU A 934 45.91 -29.24 -16.39
N GLY A 935 45.15 -30.09 -17.07
CA GLY A 935 45.14 -31.53 -16.83
C GLY A 935 46.20 -32.26 -17.65
N TYR A 936 46.36 -33.55 -17.40
CA TYR A 936 47.23 -34.45 -18.14
C TYR A 936 46.55 -35.81 -18.31
N THR A 937 46.46 -36.30 -19.56
CA THR A 937 45.75 -37.54 -19.91
C THR A 937 46.43 -38.83 -19.40
N GLY A 938 47.65 -38.74 -18.86
CA GLY A 938 48.42 -39.87 -18.31
C GLY A 938 49.11 -40.73 -19.36
N ASP A 939 50.27 -41.28 -18.98
CA ASP A 939 51.05 -42.20 -19.81
C ASP A 939 50.42 -43.59 -19.83
N THR A 940 50.46 -44.29 -20.96
CA THR A 940 49.78 -45.57 -21.19
C THR A 940 50.77 -46.72 -21.13
N TYR A 941 50.50 -47.69 -20.26
CA TYR A 941 51.32 -48.89 -20.05
C TYR A 941 50.51 -50.15 -20.34
N CYS A 942 51.18 -51.20 -20.84
CA CYS A 942 50.58 -52.52 -21.04
C CYS A 942 50.44 -53.24 -19.70
N SER A 943 49.25 -53.68 -19.32
CA SER A 943 49.04 -54.40 -18.05
C SER A 943 49.70 -55.78 -18.02
N ASP A 944 49.86 -56.42 -19.18
CA ASP A 944 50.31 -57.82 -19.25
C ASP A 944 51.84 -57.96 -19.25
N CYS A 945 52.57 -56.93 -19.68
CA CYS A 945 54.05 -56.95 -19.74
C CYS A 945 54.74 -55.70 -19.18
N ASN A 946 53.98 -54.75 -18.63
CA ASN A 946 54.45 -53.50 -17.99
C ASN A 946 55.32 -52.57 -18.85
N ALA A 947 55.34 -52.76 -20.18
CA ALA A 947 56.05 -51.88 -21.09
C ALA A 947 55.26 -50.58 -21.32
N LYS A 948 55.96 -49.43 -21.35
CA LYS A 948 55.37 -48.13 -21.71
C LYS A 948 55.01 -48.11 -23.19
N ILE A 949 53.74 -47.92 -23.51
CA ILE A 949 53.22 -47.97 -24.89
C ILE A 949 53.17 -46.57 -25.51
N ALA A 950 52.77 -45.54 -24.74
CA ALA A 950 52.66 -44.16 -25.23
C ALA A 950 52.70 -43.13 -24.09
N SER A 951 53.27 -41.94 -24.32
CA SER A 951 53.19 -40.80 -23.38
C SER A 951 51.87 -40.02 -23.55
N GLY A 952 51.33 -39.48 -22.46
CA GLY A 952 50.12 -38.65 -22.44
C GLY A 952 50.36 -37.22 -22.97
N THR A 953 49.25 -36.51 -23.19
CA THR A 953 49.22 -35.09 -23.62
C THR A 953 48.54 -34.21 -22.59
N ALA A 954 48.94 -32.92 -22.55
CA ALA A 954 48.32 -31.90 -21.70
C ALA A 954 46.86 -31.62 -22.14
N ILE A 955 45.98 -31.41 -21.17
CA ILE A 955 44.57 -31.08 -21.34
C ILE A 955 44.40 -29.61 -20.92
N SER A 956 43.97 -28.77 -21.87
CA SER A 956 43.71 -27.35 -21.60
C SER A 956 42.61 -27.18 -20.53
N LYS A 957 42.67 -26.09 -19.76
CA LYS A 957 41.71 -25.78 -18.68
C LYS A 957 40.27 -25.80 -19.18
N THR A 958 39.36 -26.33 -18.37
CA THR A 958 37.94 -26.48 -18.73
C THR A 958 37.18 -25.17 -18.54
N ALA A 959 36.34 -24.79 -19.51
CA ALA A 959 35.48 -23.60 -19.42
C ALA A 959 34.41 -23.76 -18.32
N HIS A 960 34.05 -22.65 -17.66
CA HIS A 960 33.01 -22.65 -16.63
C HIS A 960 31.63 -23.06 -17.19
N ASN A 961 30.88 -23.90 -16.47
CA ASN A 961 29.55 -24.38 -16.84
C ASN A 961 28.46 -23.70 -15.96
N PRO A 962 27.81 -22.63 -16.43
CA PRO A 962 26.88 -21.85 -15.62
C PRO A 962 25.49 -22.52 -15.50
N ALA A 963 24.88 -22.46 -14.31
CA ALA A 963 23.55 -23.00 -14.05
C ALA A 963 22.46 -22.43 -14.99
N SER A 964 21.44 -23.25 -15.29
CA SER A 964 20.32 -22.86 -16.15
C SER A 964 19.36 -21.85 -15.50
N VAL A 965 19.37 -21.78 -14.17
CA VAL A 965 18.54 -20.86 -13.35
C VAL A 965 19.45 -19.85 -12.66
N TRP A 966 19.01 -18.59 -12.61
CA TRP A 966 19.72 -17.52 -11.91
C TRP A 966 19.50 -17.63 -10.39
N SER A 967 20.57 -17.50 -9.62
CA SER A 967 20.54 -17.34 -8.16
C SER A 967 20.61 -15.85 -7.81
N THR A 968 19.90 -15.41 -6.78
CA THR A 968 19.73 -13.98 -6.45
C THR A 968 19.84 -13.68 -4.97
N ASP A 969 20.40 -12.52 -4.62
CA ASP A 969 20.28 -11.88 -3.30
C ASP A 969 19.73 -10.44 -3.44
N SER A 970 19.75 -9.67 -2.34
CA SER A 970 19.23 -8.30 -2.29
C SER A 970 19.98 -7.29 -3.17
N ASN A 971 21.21 -7.58 -3.59
CA ASN A 971 22.08 -6.64 -4.32
C ASN A 971 22.54 -7.17 -5.70
N TYR A 972 22.59 -8.50 -5.89
CA TYR A 972 23.20 -9.14 -7.07
C TYR A 972 22.40 -10.36 -7.55
N HIS A 973 22.54 -10.69 -8.84
CA HIS A 973 22.20 -11.98 -9.42
C HIS A 973 23.45 -12.64 -10.01
N TRP A 974 23.54 -13.97 -9.94
CA TRP A 974 24.66 -14.74 -10.49
C TRP A 974 24.19 -16.12 -10.94
N LYS A 975 25.03 -16.78 -11.74
CA LYS A 975 24.90 -18.22 -12.03
C LYS A 975 25.99 -18.96 -11.29
N GLU A 976 25.62 -20.02 -10.59
CA GLU A 976 26.62 -20.88 -9.94
C GLU A 976 27.21 -21.85 -10.96
N CYS A 977 28.53 -22.06 -10.91
CA CYS A 977 29.20 -23.05 -11.73
C CYS A 977 28.77 -24.47 -11.30
N GLN A 978 28.07 -25.20 -12.17
CA GLN A 978 27.58 -26.56 -11.86
C GLN A 978 28.68 -27.63 -11.88
N THR A 979 29.92 -27.26 -12.19
CA THR A 979 31.06 -28.18 -12.13
C THR A 979 31.37 -28.52 -10.67
N VAL A 980 31.29 -29.82 -10.33
CA VAL A 980 31.46 -30.36 -8.97
C VAL A 980 32.75 -29.84 -8.33
N GLY A 981 32.63 -29.16 -7.18
CA GLY A 981 33.74 -28.61 -6.41
C GLY A 981 34.21 -27.18 -6.77
N CYS A 982 33.58 -26.51 -7.75
CA CYS A 982 33.98 -25.15 -8.16
C CYS A 982 33.45 -24.04 -7.24
N GLY A 983 32.14 -24.00 -6.94
CA GLY A 983 31.52 -23.02 -6.04
C GLY A 983 31.60 -21.54 -6.47
N ASN A 984 32.21 -21.23 -7.63
CA ASN A 984 32.34 -19.87 -8.12
C ASN A 984 31.02 -19.29 -8.64
N LEU A 985 30.82 -18.01 -8.34
CA LEU A 985 29.77 -17.18 -8.89
C LEU A 985 30.22 -16.67 -10.26
N ILE A 986 29.52 -17.09 -11.31
CA ILE A 986 29.73 -16.68 -12.70
C ILE A 986 28.68 -15.61 -13.04
N ASP A 987 29.04 -14.63 -13.87
CA ASP A 987 28.15 -13.55 -14.31
C ASP A 987 27.46 -12.80 -13.15
N LYS A 988 28.17 -12.65 -12.02
CA LYS A 988 27.66 -11.88 -10.88
C LYS A 988 27.54 -10.41 -11.28
N ALA A 989 26.31 -9.92 -11.38
CA ALA A 989 26.00 -8.55 -11.73
C ALA A 989 24.96 -7.97 -10.77
N GLN A 990 24.95 -6.65 -10.62
CA GLN A 990 23.86 -5.99 -9.91
C GLN A 990 22.58 -6.09 -10.72
N HIS A 991 21.44 -6.15 -10.03
CA HIS A 991 20.14 -6.12 -10.68
C HIS A 991 19.96 -4.84 -11.51
N SER A 992 19.38 -4.96 -12.70
CA SER A 992 19.22 -3.86 -13.65
C SER A 992 17.94 -3.98 -14.47
N GLY A 993 17.38 -2.81 -14.85
CA GLY A 993 16.12 -2.70 -15.58
C GLY A 993 14.88 -2.81 -14.69
N GLY A 994 13.74 -2.38 -15.24
CA GLY A 994 12.50 -2.21 -14.48
C GLY A 994 12.41 -0.85 -13.77
N THR A 995 11.18 -0.43 -13.46
CA THR A 995 10.87 0.80 -12.71
C THR A 995 10.13 0.41 -11.44
N ALA A 996 10.65 0.82 -10.29
CA ALA A 996 9.95 0.66 -9.01
C ALA A 996 8.74 1.61 -8.95
N THR A 997 7.66 1.18 -8.31
CA THR A 997 6.44 1.96 -8.06
C THR A 997 6.22 2.16 -6.57
N CYS A 998 5.18 2.90 -6.19
CA CYS A 998 4.81 3.16 -4.80
C CYS A 998 4.43 1.91 -3.98
N THR A 999 4.14 0.78 -4.64
CA THR A 999 3.77 -0.49 -3.99
C THR A 999 4.63 -1.68 -4.39
N HIS A 1000 5.30 -1.61 -5.55
CA HIS A 1000 6.08 -2.72 -6.09
C HIS A 1000 7.53 -2.30 -6.36
N LYS A 1001 8.47 -3.16 -6.03
CA LYS A 1001 9.90 -2.94 -6.29
C LYS A 1001 10.21 -3.08 -7.78
N ALA A 1002 11.34 -2.54 -8.24
CA ALA A 1002 11.76 -2.73 -9.63
C ALA A 1002 11.98 -4.22 -9.91
N VAL A 1003 11.49 -4.71 -11.05
CA VAL A 1003 11.69 -6.11 -11.47
C VAL A 1003 12.89 -6.19 -12.39
N CYS A 1004 13.88 -7.00 -12.03
CA CYS A 1004 15.11 -7.15 -12.80
C CYS A 1004 14.81 -7.75 -14.17
N SER A 1005 15.19 -7.03 -15.23
CA SER A 1005 14.96 -7.44 -16.63
C SER A 1005 15.72 -8.70 -17.04
N VAL A 1006 16.70 -9.13 -16.25
CA VAL A 1006 17.56 -10.29 -16.51
C VAL A 1006 17.10 -11.54 -15.76
N CYS A 1007 16.84 -11.43 -14.46
CA CYS A 1007 16.49 -12.58 -13.60
C CYS A 1007 15.00 -12.67 -13.21
N GLY A 1008 14.21 -11.61 -13.45
CA GLY A 1008 12.77 -11.58 -13.19
C GLY A 1008 12.37 -11.41 -11.72
N VAL A 1009 13.32 -11.14 -10.83
CA VAL A 1009 13.08 -10.99 -9.38
C VAL A 1009 12.99 -9.51 -8.99
N GLU A 1010 12.15 -9.20 -8.01
CA GLU A 1010 12.01 -7.86 -7.42
C GLU A 1010 13.25 -7.46 -6.61
N TYR A 1011 13.73 -6.23 -6.80
CA TYR A 1011 14.94 -5.72 -6.15
C TYR A 1011 14.87 -4.21 -5.85
N GLY A 1012 15.72 -3.74 -4.93
CA GLY A 1012 15.72 -2.36 -4.48
C GLY A 1012 14.56 -2.02 -3.52
N THR A 1013 14.33 -0.73 -3.31
CA THR A 1013 13.19 -0.21 -2.54
C THR A 1013 12.05 0.16 -3.49
N VAL A 1014 10.83 0.18 -2.96
CA VAL A 1014 9.69 0.82 -3.65
C VAL A 1014 10.03 2.30 -3.86
N ASP A 1015 9.59 2.86 -4.99
CA ASP A 1015 9.74 4.29 -5.26
C ASP A 1015 8.47 4.98 -4.78
N ALA A 1016 8.55 5.59 -3.60
CA ALA A 1016 7.44 6.29 -2.96
C ALA A 1016 6.92 7.48 -3.78
N ASN A 1017 7.63 7.93 -4.82
CA ASN A 1017 7.22 9.06 -5.67
C ASN A 1017 6.62 8.60 -7.01
N ASN A 1018 6.78 7.34 -7.40
CA ASN A 1018 6.33 6.85 -8.70
C ASN A 1018 4.95 6.18 -8.61
N HIS A 1019 3.91 6.91 -9.03
CA HIS A 1019 2.50 6.53 -8.93
C HIS A 1019 1.86 6.41 -10.33
N PRO A 1020 2.10 5.32 -11.08
CA PRO A 1020 1.66 5.21 -12.47
C PRO A 1020 0.14 5.07 -12.62
N ASN A 1021 -0.56 4.52 -11.62
CA ASN A 1021 -2.01 4.36 -11.65
C ASN A 1021 -2.68 5.31 -10.66
N THR A 1022 -3.38 6.31 -11.19
CA THR A 1022 -4.08 7.34 -10.41
C THR A 1022 -5.58 7.33 -10.67
N GLU A 1023 -6.33 7.91 -9.73
CA GLU A 1023 -7.75 8.25 -9.86
C GLU A 1023 -8.07 9.58 -9.22
N VAL A 1024 -9.12 10.20 -9.71
CA VAL A 1024 -9.68 11.41 -9.12
C VAL A 1024 -10.86 11.01 -8.25
N ARG A 1025 -10.81 11.37 -6.95
CA ARG A 1025 -11.91 11.18 -5.98
C ARG A 1025 -12.50 12.53 -5.61
N ASP A 1026 -13.74 12.52 -5.14
CA ASP A 1026 -14.44 13.68 -4.58
C ASP A 1026 -14.59 14.87 -5.55
N ALA A 1027 -14.49 14.62 -6.87
CA ALA A 1027 -14.79 15.63 -7.88
C ALA A 1027 -16.29 15.96 -7.86
N VAL A 1028 -16.59 17.25 -7.70
CA VAL A 1028 -17.96 17.78 -7.66
C VAL A 1028 -18.04 18.92 -8.66
N ALA A 1029 -18.92 18.83 -9.66
CA ALA A 1029 -19.11 19.92 -10.61
C ALA A 1029 -19.66 21.18 -9.91
N SER A 1030 -19.22 22.38 -10.33
CA SER A 1030 -19.76 23.61 -9.79
C SER A 1030 -21.18 23.86 -10.29
N THR A 1031 -22.01 24.45 -9.43
CA THR A 1031 -23.38 24.86 -9.75
C THR A 1031 -23.52 26.36 -9.50
N CYS A 1032 -24.65 26.94 -9.92
CA CYS A 1032 -24.91 28.35 -9.69
C CYS A 1032 -25.19 28.71 -8.22
N THR A 1033 -25.24 27.73 -7.32
CA THR A 1033 -25.45 27.95 -5.88
C THR A 1033 -24.29 27.45 -5.01
N LYS A 1034 -23.51 26.48 -5.49
CA LYS A 1034 -22.41 25.84 -4.76
C LYS A 1034 -21.16 25.75 -5.63
N GLU A 1035 -20.02 26.09 -5.04
CA GLU A 1035 -18.71 25.89 -5.67
C GLU A 1035 -18.49 24.40 -5.95
N GLY A 1036 -17.80 24.13 -7.05
CA GLY A 1036 -17.37 22.79 -7.40
C GLY A 1036 -15.97 22.51 -6.89
N TYR A 1037 -15.52 21.28 -7.06
CA TYR A 1037 -14.18 20.83 -6.73
C TYR A 1037 -13.70 19.91 -7.85
N THR A 1038 -12.48 20.14 -8.35
CA THR A 1038 -11.93 19.30 -9.43
C THR A 1038 -11.61 17.87 -8.99
N GLY A 1039 -11.67 17.60 -7.68
CA GLY A 1039 -11.35 16.32 -7.08
C GLY A 1039 -9.87 16.16 -6.76
N ASP A 1040 -9.58 15.33 -5.78
CA ASP A 1040 -8.24 14.97 -5.35
C ASP A 1040 -7.70 13.83 -6.18
N THR A 1041 -6.42 13.90 -6.57
CA THR A 1041 -5.77 12.79 -7.27
C THR A 1041 -5.15 11.84 -6.25
N TYR A 1042 -5.64 10.59 -6.23
CA TYR A 1042 -5.15 9.51 -5.40
C TYR A 1042 -4.44 8.46 -6.25
N CYS A 1043 -3.45 7.79 -5.68
CA CYS A 1043 -2.92 6.56 -6.28
C CYS A 1043 -3.88 5.39 -6.02
N LYS A 1044 -4.22 4.63 -7.06
CA LYS A 1044 -5.05 3.42 -6.93
C LYS A 1044 -4.33 2.30 -6.20
N ASP A 1045 -3.00 2.28 -6.27
CA ASP A 1045 -2.19 1.17 -5.78
C ASP A 1045 -1.88 1.30 -4.27
N CYS A 1046 -1.45 2.49 -3.79
CA CYS A 1046 -1.11 2.71 -2.38
C CYS A 1046 -2.14 3.54 -1.59
N GLY A 1047 -3.12 4.16 -2.26
CA GLY A 1047 -4.14 4.99 -1.60
C GLY A 1047 -3.67 6.36 -1.12
N VAL A 1048 -2.40 6.73 -1.35
CA VAL A 1048 -1.85 8.05 -1.02
C VAL A 1048 -2.46 9.13 -1.92
N LYS A 1049 -2.81 10.27 -1.32
CA LYS A 1049 -3.23 11.48 -2.01
C LYS A 1049 -1.99 12.15 -2.63
N ILE A 1050 -1.96 12.24 -3.95
CA ILE A 1050 -0.82 12.77 -4.73
C ILE A 1050 -0.91 14.29 -4.86
N SER A 1051 -2.12 14.82 -5.08
CA SER A 1051 -2.35 16.25 -5.17
C SER A 1051 -3.79 16.60 -4.84
N SER A 1052 -3.98 17.74 -4.17
CA SER A 1052 -5.31 18.30 -3.93
C SER A 1052 -5.87 18.92 -5.22
N GLY A 1053 -7.17 18.75 -5.44
CA GLY A 1053 -7.91 19.53 -6.43
C GLY A 1053 -8.00 21.01 -6.06
N VAL A 1054 -8.54 21.82 -6.96
CA VAL A 1054 -8.82 23.23 -6.74
C VAL A 1054 -10.32 23.50 -6.73
N SER A 1055 -10.74 24.55 -6.02
CA SER A 1055 -12.12 25.01 -6.04
C SER A 1055 -12.48 25.54 -7.42
N ILE A 1056 -13.62 25.08 -7.93
CA ILE A 1056 -14.21 25.57 -9.17
C ILE A 1056 -15.24 26.62 -8.78
N ALA A 1057 -15.05 27.85 -9.25
CA ALA A 1057 -15.98 28.94 -9.01
C ALA A 1057 -17.42 28.55 -9.44
N LYS A 1058 -18.41 29.09 -8.72
CA LYS A 1058 -19.83 28.89 -9.05
C LYS A 1058 -20.10 29.26 -10.50
N THR A 1059 -20.93 28.47 -11.17
CA THR A 1059 -21.39 28.84 -12.51
C THR A 1059 -22.32 30.05 -12.44
N SER A 1060 -22.36 30.88 -13.47
CA SER A 1060 -23.29 32.01 -13.52
C SER A 1060 -24.74 31.51 -13.53
N HIS A 1061 -25.65 32.23 -12.88
CA HIS A 1061 -27.08 31.92 -12.94
C HIS A 1061 -27.61 32.03 -14.38
N ASN A 1062 -28.38 31.04 -14.80
CA ASN A 1062 -29.00 30.97 -16.12
C ASN A 1062 -30.46 31.43 -16.03
N TYR A 1063 -30.68 32.75 -15.97
CA TYR A 1063 -32.00 33.32 -15.79
C TYR A 1063 -32.84 33.22 -17.07
N LYS A 1064 -34.02 32.60 -16.96
CA LYS A 1064 -35.10 32.70 -17.95
C LYS A 1064 -36.01 33.85 -17.57
N THR A 1065 -36.26 34.73 -18.53
CA THR A 1065 -37.06 35.94 -18.34
C THR A 1065 -38.50 35.69 -18.77
N THR A 1066 -39.47 36.04 -17.92
CA THR A 1066 -40.90 35.99 -18.26
C THR A 1066 -41.53 37.34 -17.93
N VAL A 1067 -42.20 37.96 -18.90
CA VAL A 1067 -42.91 39.22 -18.68
C VAL A 1067 -44.32 38.94 -18.15
N VAL A 1068 -44.62 39.44 -16.95
CA VAL A 1068 -45.95 39.37 -16.34
C VAL A 1068 -46.65 40.70 -16.59
N ALA A 1069 -47.76 40.65 -17.34
CA ALA A 1069 -48.51 41.86 -17.68
C ALA A 1069 -49.19 42.48 -16.43
N PRO A 1070 -49.31 43.82 -16.36
CA PRO A 1070 -50.05 44.50 -15.29
C PRO A 1070 -51.54 44.15 -15.33
N THR A 1071 -52.15 44.03 -14.15
CA THR A 1071 -53.60 43.89 -14.00
C THR A 1071 -54.23 45.23 -13.60
N CYS A 1072 -55.54 45.26 -13.37
CA CYS A 1072 -56.23 46.49 -12.93
C CYS A 1072 -55.79 46.95 -11.53
N THR A 1073 -55.25 46.04 -10.71
CA THR A 1073 -54.90 46.29 -9.30
C THR A 1073 -53.44 46.01 -8.99
N GLU A 1074 -52.76 45.16 -9.78
CA GLU A 1074 -51.37 44.76 -9.55
C GLU A 1074 -50.47 45.23 -10.69
N LYS A 1075 -49.27 45.70 -10.33
CA LYS A 1075 -48.23 46.09 -11.30
C LYS A 1075 -47.75 44.86 -12.08
N GLY A 1076 -47.47 45.06 -13.36
CA GLY A 1076 -46.74 44.10 -14.18
C GLY A 1076 -45.26 44.16 -13.85
N TYR A 1077 -44.51 43.12 -14.15
CA TYR A 1077 -43.08 43.03 -13.90
C TYR A 1077 -42.44 41.99 -14.81
N THR A 1078 -41.14 42.11 -15.04
CA THR A 1078 -40.36 41.05 -15.66
C THR A 1078 -39.77 40.18 -14.55
N LEU A 1079 -40.07 38.88 -14.59
CA LEU A 1079 -39.57 37.88 -13.66
C LEU A 1079 -38.39 37.16 -14.29
N HIS A 1080 -37.23 37.21 -13.64
CA HIS A 1080 -36.03 36.47 -13.98
C HIS A 1080 -35.93 35.29 -13.04
N LYS A 1081 -36.04 34.07 -13.56
CA LYS A 1081 -35.96 32.85 -12.76
C LYS A 1081 -34.87 31.95 -13.30
N CYS A 1082 -33.90 31.59 -12.46
CA CYS A 1082 -32.82 30.70 -12.85
C CYS A 1082 -33.41 29.34 -13.27
N ALA A 1083 -33.02 28.83 -14.42
CA ALA A 1083 -33.45 27.51 -14.89
C ALA A 1083 -32.85 26.37 -14.05
N ASP A 1084 -31.73 26.65 -13.39
CA ASP A 1084 -30.86 25.66 -12.75
C ASP A 1084 -30.89 25.77 -11.21
N CYS A 1085 -31.57 26.77 -10.64
CA CYS A 1085 -31.81 26.88 -9.20
C CYS A 1085 -33.08 27.69 -8.86
N SER A 1086 -33.44 27.76 -7.59
CA SER A 1086 -34.65 28.48 -7.12
C SER A 1086 -34.49 30.01 -7.06
N ASP A 1087 -33.36 30.55 -7.51
CA ASP A 1087 -33.09 31.99 -7.47
C ASP A 1087 -33.98 32.72 -8.50
N GLU A 1088 -34.71 33.71 -8.03
CA GLU A 1088 -35.55 34.56 -8.86
C GLU A 1088 -35.56 36.01 -8.38
N TYR A 1089 -35.61 36.95 -9.33
CA TYR A 1089 -35.78 38.36 -9.04
C TYR A 1089 -36.74 39.01 -10.04
N LYS A 1090 -37.37 40.11 -9.61
CA LYS A 1090 -38.35 40.85 -10.41
C LYS A 1090 -37.82 42.26 -10.67
N ASP A 1091 -37.81 42.66 -11.93
CA ASP A 1091 -37.45 44.02 -12.35
C ASP A 1091 -38.45 44.56 -13.37
N THR A 1092 -38.16 45.76 -13.91
CA THR A 1092 -38.96 46.45 -14.93
C THR A 1092 -40.46 46.42 -14.63
N TYR A 1093 -40.83 47.10 -13.54
CA TYR A 1093 -42.21 47.19 -13.09
C TYR A 1093 -43.02 48.12 -14.01
N THR A 1094 -44.16 47.64 -14.47
CA THR A 1094 -45.15 48.41 -15.21
C THR A 1094 -46.32 48.69 -14.28
N ASP A 1095 -46.70 49.96 -14.12
CA ASP A 1095 -47.81 50.32 -13.22
C ASP A 1095 -49.12 49.62 -13.59
N ALA A 1096 -49.96 49.36 -12.59
CA ALA A 1096 -51.25 48.73 -12.78
C ALA A 1096 -52.10 49.56 -13.76
N VAL A 1097 -52.82 48.89 -14.65
CA VAL A 1097 -53.58 49.52 -15.76
C VAL A 1097 -54.69 50.44 -15.23
N GLY A 1098 -55.08 50.26 -13.96
CA GLY A 1098 -56.14 51.02 -13.32
C GLY A 1098 -57.52 50.62 -13.83
N HIS A 1099 -58.56 51.13 -13.17
CA HIS A 1099 -59.95 50.84 -13.56
C HIS A 1099 -60.45 51.84 -14.60
N THR A 1100 -60.82 51.33 -15.78
CA THR A 1100 -61.49 52.13 -16.81
C THR A 1100 -62.97 51.76 -16.84
N VAL A 1101 -63.80 52.65 -16.28
CA VAL A 1101 -65.25 52.47 -16.14
C VAL A 1101 -65.94 53.30 -17.22
N VAL A 1102 -66.56 52.63 -18.20
CA VAL A 1102 -67.21 53.28 -19.35
C VAL A 1102 -68.68 53.64 -19.09
N GLU A 1103 -69.32 53.01 -18.11
CA GLU A 1103 -70.70 53.26 -17.76
C GLU A 1103 -70.90 53.22 -16.24
N TRP A 1104 -71.54 54.27 -15.71
CA TRP A 1104 -71.89 54.38 -14.31
C TRP A 1104 -73.40 54.23 -14.16
N THR A 1105 -73.82 53.26 -13.36
CA THR A 1105 -75.24 53.03 -13.05
C THR A 1105 -75.55 53.66 -11.70
N VAL A 1106 -76.56 54.55 -11.64
CA VAL A 1106 -77.00 55.11 -10.36
C VAL A 1106 -77.72 54.02 -9.57
N THR A 1107 -77.15 53.66 -8.43
CA THR A 1107 -77.72 52.64 -7.53
C THR A 1107 -78.56 53.25 -6.42
N LYS A 1108 -78.36 54.54 -6.13
CA LYS A 1108 -79.17 55.32 -5.19
C LYS A 1108 -79.17 56.78 -5.63
N GLU A 1109 -80.34 57.32 -5.92
CA GLU A 1109 -80.49 58.74 -6.26
C GLU A 1109 -80.19 59.63 -5.06
N ALA A 1110 -79.54 60.77 -5.32
CA ALA A 1110 -79.24 61.74 -4.27
C ALA A 1110 -80.52 62.50 -3.86
N THR A 1111 -80.70 62.72 -2.56
CA THR A 1111 -81.78 63.57 -2.03
C THR A 1111 -81.19 64.77 -1.30
N LYS A 1112 -82.04 65.73 -0.89
CA LYS A 1112 -81.59 66.94 -0.17
C LYS A 1112 -80.89 66.66 1.16
N THR A 1113 -80.99 65.44 1.70
CA THR A 1113 -80.43 65.04 3.00
C THR A 1113 -79.51 63.84 2.95
N GLU A 1114 -79.38 63.14 1.81
CA GLU A 1114 -78.51 61.98 1.65
C GLU A 1114 -77.79 61.96 0.30
N THR A 1115 -76.50 61.64 0.33
CA THR A 1115 -75.69 61.43 -0.86
C THR A 1115 -76.14 60.18 -1.62
N GLY A 1116 -76.32 60.34 -2.94
CA GLY A 1116 -76.57 59.22 -3.85
C GLY A 1116 -75.30 58.41 -4.13
N THR A 1117 -75.47 57.17 -4.59
CA THR A 1117 -74.37 56.28 -4.98
C THR A 1117 -74.54 55.80 -6.41
N LYS A 1118 -73.43 55.70 -7.13
CA LYS A 1118 -73.36 55.07 -8.45
C LYS A 1118 -72.31 53.98 -8.43
N THR A 1119 -72.57 52.87 -9.11
CA THR A 1119 -71.62 51.77 -9.30
C THR A 1119 -71.28 51.64 -10.77
N GLY A 1120 -70.05 51.30 -11.08
CA GLY A 1120 -69.61 51.12 -12.47
C GLY A 1120 -68.71 49.90 -12.57
N LYS A 1121 -68.88 49.15 -13.65
CA LYS A 1121 -68.07 47.96 -13.95
C LYS A 1121 -66.85 48.34 -14.78
N CYS A 1122 -65.70 47.79 -14.40
CA CYS A 1122 -64.43 47.99 -15.09
C CYS A 1122 -64.46 47.19 -16.39
N THR A 1123 -64.19 47.84 -17.52
CA THR A 1123 -64.17 47.17 -18.83
C THR A 1123 -63.09 46.08 -18.97
N VAL A 1124 -62.09 46.09 -18.09
CA VAL A 1124 -60.93 45.19 -18.15
C VAL A 1124 -61.03 44.03 -17.15
N CYS A 1125 -61.56 44.23 -15.95
CA CYS A 1125 -61.65 43.18 -14.91
C CYS A 1125 -63.08 42.79 -14.48
N GLY A 1126 -64.12 43.44 -15.02
CA GLY A 1126 -65.52 43.16 -14.74
C GLY A 1126 -66.11 43.97 -13.60
#